data_AF-A0A9D4V321-F1
#
_entry.id   AF-A0A9D4V321-F1
#
_cell.length_a   1.000
_cell.length_b   1.000
_cell.length_c   1.000
_cell.angle_alpha   90.00
_cell.angle_beta   90.00
_cell.angle_gamma   90.00
#
_symmetry.space_group_name_H-M   'P 1'
#
loop_
_entity.id
_entity.type
_entity.pdbx_description
1 polymer ?
#
loop_
_entity_poly.entity_id
_entity_poly.type
_entity_poly.pdbx_seq_one_letter_code
_entity_poly.pdbx_strand_id
1 'polypeptide(L)'
;MLLSFFKAPAMANACMLSRATPASSGTTHFSAENPFFFTSLRASLAAGSSFVGAAIRNIPLHGSSSPSSISLSIQCNTQKRPQYVPHRIDDPHYVRIFDTTLRDGEQSPGATLTSKEKLDIAKQLSKLGVDIIEAGFPIASPDDLEAVKLIAREVGNDVNDDGYVPVICGLARCNKADIDAAWEGVKQALRPRIHTFIATSEIHMQYKLRKSQDEVVKIARDMVAYARSLGCEDIEFSPEDAGRSDPEFLYRILEEVIKAGATTLNIPDTVGYTLPEEFGQLIAKIKANTKGADKVIISTHCQNDLGLATANTLSGAANGARQVEVTLNGIGERAGNASLEEVVMAIKCRGRERMSGLYTGVQTKHIAATSKMVADYTGMVVQPHKAIVGANAFAHESGIHQDGMLKFKGTYEIISPDDIGLARADESGIVLGKHSGRHALKSRLQQLGYELEGSELDDIFHRFKAVAEKKKKLLDEDLEALLSDEVFQPSVVWALQDLQVVCGSLGLPTATVKLVNADGLEYVACSVGTGPVDAALKAVDSVVKIPVTLLEYSLSAVTEGIDAIATTRVVIGSENAHATMHAQTGKCVVRTFSGSGASMDIVVSSVRAYVSAINKMLGFKDKEKDRVMMSASEPKLSV
;
A
#
# COMPACT_ATOMS: atom_id res chain seq x y z
N MET A 1 -5.42 -45.06 -34.30
CA MET A 1 -5.75 -45.41 -35.70
C MET A 1 -7.15 -44.88 -35.96
N LEU A 2 -7.33 -44.02 -36.98
CA LEU A 2 -8.55 -43.24 -37.31
C LEU A 2 -9.03 -42.24 -36.22
N LEU A 3 -9.29 -40.95 -36.49
CA LEU A 3 -10.10 -40.26 -37.54
C LEU A 3 -11.61 -40.51 -37.34
N SER A 4 -12.53 -39.53 -37.44
CA SER A 4 -12.48 -38.05 -37.54
C SER A 4 -13.92 -37.51 -37.55
N PHE A 5 -14.15 -36.20 -37.38
CA PHE A 5 -14.92 -35.31 -38.31
C PHE A 5 -15.41 -34.00 -37.64
N PHE A 6 -14.77 -32.88 -38.04
CA PHE A 6 -15.38 -31.62 -38.56
C PHE A 6 -16.21 -30.72 -37.60
N LYS A 7 -16.30 -29.38 -37.79
CA LYS A 7 -15.77 -28.47 -38.82
C LYS A 7 -15.67 -27.04 -38.27
N ALA A 8 -14.75 -26.24 -38.81
CA ALA A 8 -14.80 -24.77 -38.78
C ALA A 8 -14.58 -24.24 -40.20
N PRO A 9 -15.04 -23.01 -40.53
CA PRO A 9 -14.52 -22.27 -41.67
C PRO A 9 -13.98 -20.88 -41.30
N ALA A 10 -12.79 -20.61 -41.83
CA ALA A 10 -12.16 -19.32 -42.06
C ALA A 10 -12.93 -18.53 -43.17
N MET A 11 -12.63 -17.29 -43.60
CA MET A 11 -11.61 -16.28 -43.25
C MET A 11 -11.94 -14.92 -43.95
N ALA A 12 -11.15 -13.88 -43.63
CA ALA A 12 -10.67 -12.81 -44.52
C ALA A 12 -11.56 -11.61 -44.94
N ASN A 13 -11.11 -10.42 -44.50
CA ASN A 13 -10.78 -9.20 -45.27
C ASN A 13 -11.67 -8.74 -46.45
N ALA A 14 -12.14 -7.48 -46.37
CA ALA A 14 -11.59 -6.40 -47.20
C ALA A 14 -12.02 -5.00 -46.70
N CYS A 15 -11.15 -4.00 -46.92
CA CYS A 15 -11.38 -2.58 -46.69
C CYS A 15 -11.91 -1.91 -47.97
N MET A 16 -12.83 -0.94 -47.87
CA MET A 16 -12.88 0.20 -48.80
C MET A 16 -13.60 1.42 -48.21
N LEU A 17 -13.09 2.61 -48.54
CA LEU A 17 -13.71 3.91 -48.24
C LEU A 17 -14.78 4.28 -49.27
N SER A 18 -15.72 5.14 -48.90
CA SER A 18 -16.26 6.15 -49.83
C SER A 18 -16.52 7.49 -49.12
N ARG A 19 -16.33 8.59 -49.87
CA ARG A 19 -16.50 9.98 -49.45
C ARG A 19 -17.79 10.54 -50.06
N ALA A 20 -18.46 11.48 -49.37
CA ALA A 20 -19.13 12.62 -50.01
C ALA A 20 -19.34 13.77 -48.99
N THR A 21 -19.27 15.02 -49.46
CA THR A 21 -19.28 16.26 -48.67
C THR A 21 -20.43 17.21 -49.13
N PRO A 22 -20.39 18.57 -49.03
CA PRO A 22 -21.14 19.31 -48.00
C PRO A 22 -22.05 20.45 -48.53
N ALA A 23 -22.94 21.00 -47.69
CA ALA A 23 -23.62 22.33 -47.81
C ALA A 23 -24.56 22.55 -46.59
N SER A 24 -24.93 23.75 -46.13
CA SER A 24 -24.45 25.14 -46.37
C SER A 24 -25.08 26.12 -45.34
N SER A 25 -24.41 27.25 -45.09
CA SER A 25 -24.97 28.59 -44.73
C SER A 25 -26.00 28.76 -43.58
N GLY A 26 -25.67 29.62 -42.61
CA GLY A 26 -26.63 30.21 -41.66
C GLY A 26 -25.98 31.18 -40.66
N THR A 27 -25.95 32.47 -40.98
CA THR A 27 -25.24 33.52 -40.21
C THR A 27 -26.08 34.23 -39.14
N THR A 28 -25.42 34.61 -38.04
CA THR A 28 -25.64 35.80 -37.19
C THR A 28 -27.03 36.09 -36.59
N HIS A 29 -27.09 36.17 -35.25
CA HIS A 29 -27.03 37.48 -34.57
C HIS A 29 -26.77 37.40 -33.06
N PHE A 30 -26.00 38.35 -32.54
CA PHE A 30 -25.88 38.70 -31.12
C PHE A 30 -26.99 39.68 -30.72
N SER A 31 -27.49 39.59 -29.49
CA SER A 31 -28.00 40.76 -28.74
C SER A 31 -27.78 40.54 -27.24
N ALA A 32 -27.41 41.59 -26.52
CA ALA A 32 -27.05 41.57 -25.11
C ALA A 32 -27.93 42.56 -24.33
N GLU A 33 -28.30 42.21 -23.09
CA GLU A 33 -28.90 43.05 -22.04
C GLU A 33 -29.04 42.14 -20.78
N ASN A 34 -28.89 42.55 -19.52
CA ASN A 34 -28.28 43.74 -18.89
C ASN A 34 -27.97 43.37 -17.40
N PRO A 35 -27.00 43.99 -16.68
CA PRO A 35 -26.56 43.52 -15.36
C PRO A 35 -27.08 44.34 -14.16
N PHE A 36 -27.39 43.67 -13.04
CA PHE A 36 -27.64 44.22 -11.69
C PHE A 36 -27.49 43.07 -10.67
N PHE A 37 -27.05 43.19 -9.41
CA PHE A 37 -26.80 44.34 -8.51
C PHE A 37 -25.62 44.01 -7.56
N PHE A 38 -24.84 45.02 -7.12
CA PHE A 38 -23.92 44.89 -5.98
C PHE A 38 -23.82 46.23 -5.23
N THR A 39 -24.35 46.32 -4.01
CA THR A 39 -24.04 47.34 -2.97
C THR A 39 -24.82 47.01 -1.69
N SER A 40 -24.15 46.69 -0.59
CA SER A 40 -23.83 47.61 0.51
C SER A 40 -25.03 48.06 1.37
N LEU A 41 -25.08 47.60 2.62
CA LEU A 41 -25.50 48.46 3.74
C LEU A 41 -24.74 48.10 5.02
N ARG A 42 -24.30 49.11 5.77
CA ARG A 42 -23.64 48.97 7.08
C ARG A 42 -24.28 49.97 8.05
N ALA A 43 -24.36 49.58 9.32
CA ALA A 43 -24.68 50.38 10.52
C ALA A 43 -26.15 50.79 10.79
N SER A 44 -26.65 50.30 11.93
CA SER A 44 -27.15 51.17 13.00
C SER A 44 -26.83 50.56 14.37
N LEU A 45 -26.68 51.41 15.38
CA LEU A 45 -26.15 51.11 16.71
C LEU A 45 -27.16 51.50 17.80
N ALA A 46 -26.92 50.96 19.00
CA ALA A 46 -27.38 51.41 20.31
C ALA A 46 -28.85 51.21 20.72
N ALA A 47 -29.07 50.24 21.63
CA ALA A 47 -29.60 50.51 22.98
C ALA A 47 -29.45 49.28 23.91
N GLY A 48 -28.86 49.47 25.11
CA GLY A 48 -29.10 48.60 26.27
C GLY A 48 -27.86 48.16 27.05
N SER A 49 -27.56 48.83 28.16
CA SER A 49 -26.60 48.40 29.21
C SER A 49 -27.29 47.39 30.17
N SER A 50 -26.64 46.60 31.04
CA SER A 50 -25.55 46.93 31.99
C SER A 50 -25.14 45.70 32.86
N PHE A 51 -23.98 45.76 33.55
CA PHE A 51 -23.52 44.90 34.69
C PHE A 51 -23.36 43.37 34.43
N VAL A 52 -22.43 42.56 34.96
CA VAL A 52 -21.29 42.59 35.94
C VAL A 52 -20.16 41.70 35.32
N GLY A 53 -18.85 41.72 35.61
CA GLY A 53 -17.99 42.47 36.54
C GLY A 53 -17.07 41.53 37.36
N ALA A 54 -15.80 41.93 37.61
CA ALA A 54 -14.74 41.18 38.33
C ALA A 54 -14.22 39.88 37.63
N ALA A 55 -12.94 39.48 37.72
CA ALA A 55 -11.72 40.15 38.20
C ALA A 55 -10.49 39.65 37.44
N ILE A 56 -9.55 40.55 37.10
CA ILE A 56 -8.23 40.21 36.55
C ILE A 56 -7.28 39.97 37.73
N ARG A 57 -6.53 38.87 37.72
CA ARG A 57 -5.38 38.64 38.62
C ARG A 57 -4.09 38.57 37.82
N ASN A 58 -3.05 39.19 38.39
CA ASN A 58 -1.74 39.38 37.78
C ASN A 58 -1.02 38.06 37.45
N ILE A 59 -0.34 38.03 36.31
CA ILE A 59 0.75 37.09 36.00
C ILE A 59 2.00 37.94 35.72
N PRO A 60 3.15 37.67 36.36
CA PRO A 60 4.36 38.49 36.21
C PRO A 60 5.11 38.18 34.91
N LEU A 61 5.71 39.21 34.31
CA LEU A 61 6.65 39.10 33.20
C LEU A 61 8.08 38.86 33.72
N HIS A 62 8.63 37.67 33.49
CA HIS A 62 9.95 37.46 32.87
C HIS A 62 10.37 35.98 32.90
N GLY A 63 11.05 35.54 31.83
CA GLY A 63 11.57 34.18 31.69
C GLY A 63 11.87 33.88 30.23
N SER A 64 13.04 34.30 29.74
CA SER A 64 13.49 34.01 28.38
C SER A 64 13.91 32.55 28.25
N SER A 65 13.17 31.76 27.46
CA SER A 65 13.59 30.44 27.00
C SER A 65 13.35 30.32 25.50
N SER A 66 14.35 29.81 24.78
CA SER A 66 14.30 29.49 23.35
C SER A 66 13.06 28.68 22.96
N PRO A 67 12.51 28.84 21.74
CA PRO A 67 11.41 28.01 21.27
C PRO A 67 11.87 26.55 21.14
N SER A 68 11.52 25.73 22.13
CA SER A 68 11.62 24.28 22.04
C SER A 68 10.79 23.80 20.86
N SER A 69 11.39 22.97 19.99
CA SER A 69 10.73 22.37 18.83
C SER A 69 9.42 21.70 19.24
N ILE A 70 8.29 22.27 18.80
CA ILE A 70 6.98 21.64 18.94
C ILE A 70 6.95 20.48 17.95
N SER A 71 7.35 19.30 18.44
CA SER A 71 7.12 18.04 17.74
C SER A 71 5.62 17.81 17.66
N LEU A 72 5.05 17.89 16.45
CA LEU A 72 3.73 17.37 16.13
C LEU A 72 3.76 15.83 16.03
N SER A 73 4.43 15.16 16.97
CA SER A 73 4.34 13.72 17.12
C SER A 73 2.91 13.37 17.52
N ILE A 74 2.22 12.60 16.68
CA ILE A 74 0.92 12.02 17.01
C ILE A 74 1.11 11.25 18.34
N GLN A 75 0.48 11.73 19.41
CA GLN A 75 0.63 11.11 20.72
C GLN A 75 0.15 9.67 20.64
N CYS A 76 1.07 8.72 20.87
CA CYS A 76 0.74 7.30 20.89
C CYS A 76 -0.29 7.08 22.01
N ASN A 77 -1.52 6.74 21.65
CA ASN A 77 -2.62 6.72 22.59
C ASN A 77 -2.48 5.53 23.54
N THR A 78 -2.00 5.78 24.77
CA THR A 78 -1.77 4.75 25.79
C THR A 78 -3.06 4.26 26.48
N GLN A 79 -4.22 4.48 25.86
CA GLN A 79 -5.50 3.99 26.37
C GLN A 79 -5.58 2.48 26.22
N LYS A 80 -5.63 1.77 27.35
CA LYS A 80 -5.78 0.31 27.36
C LYS A 80 -7.08 -0.09 26.64
N ARG A 81 -7.00 -1.10 25.76
CA ARG A 81 -8.15 -1.67 25.07
C ARG A 81 -9.22 -2.14 26.07
N PRO A 82 -10.52 -1.81 25.87
CA PRO A 82 -11.60 -2.36 26.69
C PRO A 82 -11.66 -3.89 26.61
N GLN A 83 -12.24 -4.53 27.63
CA GLN A 83 -12.53 -5.96 27.55
C GLN A 83 -13.53 -6.24 26.42
N TYR A 84 -13.28 -7.29 25.65
CA TYR A 84 -14.23 -7.74 24.63
C TYR A 84 -15.47 -8.35 25.28
N VAL A 85 -16.64 -7.77 25.01
CA VAL A 85 -17.95 -8.33 25.38
C VAL A 85 -18.84 -8.26 24.14
N PRO A 86 -19.33 -9.37 23.56
CA PRO A 86 -20.03 -9.42 22.28
C PRO A 86 -20.92 -8.21 21.94
N HIS A 87 -21.88 -7.93 22.82
CA HIS A 87 -22.98 -6.98 22.61
C HIS A 87 -22.75 -5.57 23.16
N ARG A 88 -21.62 -5.28 23.83
CA ARG A 88 -21.34 -3.97 24.44
C ARG A 88 -19.87 -3.60 24.45
N ILE A 89 -19.57 -2.32 24.55
CA ILE A 89 -18.21 -1.81 24.77
C ILE A 89 -18.28 -0.84 25.94
N ASP A 90 -17.47 -1.06 26.98
CA ASP A 90 -17.56 -0.30 28.22
C ASP A 90 -16.98 1.13 28.08
N ASP A 91 -16.10 1.38 27.11
CA ASP A 91 -15.68 2.72 26.69
C ASP A 91 -16.47 3.18 25.43
N PRO A 92 -17.32 4.22 25.51
CA PRO A 92 -18.15 4.67 24.39
C PRO A 92 -17.37 5.37 23.25
N HIS A 93 -16.05 5.52 23.37
CA HIS A 93 -15.16 6.09 22.35
C HIS A 93 -14.32 5.03 21.63
N TYR A 94 -14.30 3.78 22.09
CA TYR A 94 -13.55 2.71 21.42
C TYR A 94 -14.31 2.18 20.19
N VAL A 95 -13.62 2.10 19.05
CA VAL A 95 -14.12 1.46 17.82
C VAL A 95 -13.40 0.14 17.61
N ARG A 96 -14.16 -0.95 17.52
CA ARG A 96 -13.64 -2.27 17.13
C ARG A 96 -13.24 -2.28 15.66
N ILE A 97 -12.05 -2.78 15.37
CA ILE A 97 -11.62 -3.06 14.00
C ILE A 97 -11.88 -4.53 13.69
N PHE A 98 -12.79 -4.78 12.75
CA PHE A 98 -13.04 -6.10 12.18
C PHE A 98 -12.32 -6.16 10.83
N ASP A 99 -11.41 -7.10 10.67
CA ASP A 99 -10.73 -7.34 9.40
C ASP A 99 -11.38 -8.50 8.64
N THR A 100 -11.70 -8.29 7.37
CA THR A 100 -12.23 -9.31 6.44
C THR A 100 -11.29 -9.57 5.25
N THR A 101 -9.99 -9.31 5.41
CA THR A 101 -8.98 -9.55 4.36
C THR A 101 -8.95 -11.02 3.93
N LEU A 102 -9.16 -11.94 4.88
CA LEU A 102 -9.13 -13.40 4.66
C LEU A 102 -10.43 -14.01 4.10
N ARG A 103 -11.50 -13.19 3.97
CA ARG A 103 -12.79 -13.61 3.44
C ARG A 103 -13.24 -12.72 2.29
N ASP A 104 -13.57 -11.45 2.52
CA ASP A 104 -14.00 -10.56 1.45
C ASP A 104 -12.83 -10.11 0.58
N GLY A 105 -11.67 -9.86 1.19
CA GLY A 105 -10.45 -9.50 0.46
C GLY A 105 -10.01 -10.56 -0.56
N GLU A 106 -10.10 -11.84 -0.21
CA GLU A 106 -9.82 -12.96 -1.11
C GLU A 106 -10.78 -13.05 -2.32
N GLN A 107 -11.98 -12.43 -2.24
CA GLN A 107 -12.92 -12.41 -3.37
C GLN A 107 -12.45 -11.46 -4.50
N SER A 108 -11.39 -10.67 -4.29
CA SER A 108 -10.67 -9.99 -5.37
C SER A 108 -10.18 -11.00 -6.43
N PRO A 109 -10.51 -10.83 -7.73
CA PRO A 109 -10.02 -11.73 -8.78
C PRO A 109 -8.50 -11.83 -8.81
N GLY A 110 -7.97 -13.03 -8.55
CA GLY A 110 -6.53 -13.32 -8.51
C GLY A 110 -5.91 -13.33 -7.12
N ALA A 111 -6.65 -12.97 -6.06
CA ALA A 111 -6.15 -12.85 -4.69
C ALA A 111 -6.27 -14.14 -3.85
N THR A 112 -6.42 -15.30 -4.48
CA THR A 112 -6.64 -16.60 -3.80
C THR A 112 -5.50 -16.95 -2.84
N LEU A 113 -5.81 -17.28 -1.58
CA LEU A 113 -4.82 -17.61 -0.55
C LEU A 113 -4.85 -19.11 -0.21
N THR A 114 -3.67 -19.72 -0.03
CA THR A 114 -3.59 -21.05 0.58
C THR A 114 -3.90 -20.97 2.07
N SER A 115 -4.34 -22.09 2.68
CA SER A 115 -4.61 -22.18 4.13
C SER A 115 -3.42 -21.74 5.00
N LYS A 116 -2.18 -21.89 4.49
CA LYS A 116 -0.97 -21.42 5.15
C LYS A 116 -0.84 -19.89 5.07
N GLU A 117 -1.00 -19.29 3.90
CA GLU A 117 -0.93 -17.85 3.72
C GLU A 117 -2.05 -17.13 4.51
N LYS A 118 -3.26 -17.73 4.57
CA LYS A 118 -4.33 -17.27 5.45
C LYS A 118 -3.92 -17.28 6.93
N LEU A 119 -3.27 -18.35 7.40
CA LEU A 119 -2.78 -18.46 8.78
C LEU A 119 -1.66 -17.45 9.09
N ASP A 120 -0.72 -17.27 8.17
CA ASP A 120 0.41 -16.35 8.33
C ASP A 120 -0.09 -14.88 8.35
N ILE A 121 -1.06 -14.53 7.49
CA ILE A 121 -1.78 -13.24 7.55
C ILE A 121 -2.59 -13.13 8.86
N ALA A 122 -3.32 -14.16 9.30
CA ALA A 122 -4.10 -14.12 10.54
C ALA A 122 -3.22 -13.85 11.78
N LYS A 123 -2.04 -14.47 11.84
CA LYS A 123 -1.03 -14.20 12.88
C LYS A 123 -0.54 -12.75 12.82
N GLN A 124 -0.34 -12.22 11.62
CA GLN A 124 0.07 -10.84 11.42
C GLN A 124 -1.04 -9.83 11.76
N LEU A 125 -2.31 -10.15 11.49
CA LEU A 125 -3.49 -9.38 11.91
C LEU A 125 -3.65 -9.36 13.44
N SER A 126 -3.37 -10.49 14.12
CA SER A 126 -3.35 -10.53 15.59
C SER A 126 -2.29 -9.58 16.17
N LYS A 127 -1.07 -9.59 15.61
CA LYS A 127 0.01 -8.64 15.99
C LYS A 127 -0.35 -7.18 15.69
N LEU A 128 -0.96 -6.92 14.54
CA LEU A 128 -1.53 -5.61 14.20
C LEU A 128 -2.60 -5.18 15.21
N GLY A 129 -3.21 -6.12 15.93
CA GLY A 129 -4.18 -5.84 16.99
C GLY A 129 -5.54 -5.47 16.44
N VAL A 130 -6.03 -6.16 15.41
CA VAL A 130 -7.46 -6.08 15.08
C VAL A 130 -8.30 -6.71 16.20
N ASP A 131 -9.57 -6.34 16.33
CA ASP A 131 -10.45 -6.86 17.38
C ASP A 131 -11.12 -8.18 16.97
N ILE A 132 -11.47 -8.30 15.68
CA ILE A 132 -12.10 -9.47 15.05
C ILE A 132 -11.37 -9.77 13.73
N ILE A 133 -11.20 -11.06 13.41
CA ILE A 133 -10.72 -11.58 12.13
C ILE A 133 -11.82 -12.45 11.53
N GLU A 134 -12.37 -12.08 10.38
CA GLU A 134 -13.23 -12.97 9.58
C GLU A 134 -12.34 -13.87 8.71
N ALA A 135 -12.17 -15.10 9.19
CA ALA A 135 -11.13 -16.00 8.71
C ALA A 135 -11.46 -16.71 7.39
N GLY A 136 -12.72 -16.67 6.94
CA GLY A 136 -13.20 -17.33 5.73
C GLY A 136 -14.73 -17.44 5.68
N PHE A 137 -15.20 -18.20 4.70
CA PHE A 137 -16.61 -18.56 4.49
C PHE A 137 -16.73 -20.10 4.46
N PRO A 138 -16.74 -20.79 5.64
CA PRO A 138 -16.38 -22.21 5.76
C PRO A 138 -17.18 -23.23 4.94
N ILE A 139 -18.35 -22.87 4.42
CA ILE A 139 -19.15 -23.74 3.53
C ILE A 139 -18.64 -23.74 2.08
N ALA A 140 -17.78 -22.78 1.69
CA ALA A 140 -17.35 -22.58 0.32
C ALA A 140 -16.48 -23.72 -0.20
N SER A 141 -15.59 -24.27 0.63
CA SER A 141 -14.79 -25.46 0.33
C SER A 141 -14.31 -26.15 1.62
N PRO A 142 -13.92 -27.44 1.55
CA PRO A 142 -13.28 -28.12 2.67
C PRO A 142 -11.98 -27.45 3.12
N ASP A 143 -11.21 -26.89 2.17
CA ASP A 143 -9.94 -26.22 2.45
C ASP A 143 -10.13 -24.91 3.23
N ASP A 144 -11.24 -24.20 2.98
CA ASP A 144 -11.59 -22.99 3.71
C ASP A 144 -12.11 -23.32 5.13
N LEU A 145 -12.92 -24.37 5.29
CA LEU A 145 -13.30 -24.88 6.61
C LEU A 145 -12.07 -25.26 7.45
N GLU A 146 -11.10 -25.98 6.89
CA GLU A 146 -9.88 -26.36 7.62
C GLU A 146 -8.95 -25.17 7.87
N ALA A 147 -8.90 -24.18 6.97
CA ALA A 147 -8.19 -22.91 7.21
C ALA A 147 -8.80 -22.15 8.41
N VAL A 148 -10.13 -22.02 8.47
CA VAL A 148 -10.82 -21.36 9.59
C VAL A 148 -10.62 -22.13 10.89
N LYS A 149 -10.68 -23.48 10.89
CA LYS A 149 -10.34 -24.30 12.09
C LYS A 149 -8.89 -24.13 12.54
N LEU A 150 -7.96 -23.98 11.60
CA LEU A 150 -6.55 -23.79 11.92
C LEU A 150 -6.31 -22.41 12.56
N ILE A 151 -6.91 -21.36 11.99
CA ILE A 151 -6.89 -20.00 12.55
C ILE A 151 -7.58 -19.95 13.92
N ALA A 152 -8.74 -20.62 14.07
CA ALA A 152 -9.46 -20.71 15.34
C ALA A 152 -8.63 -21.37 16.45
N ARG A 153 -7.92 -22.46 16.13
CA ARG A 153 -7.04 -23.16 17.07
C ARG A 153 -5.78 -22.35 17.42
N GLU A 154 -5.04 -21.89 16.41
CA GLU A 154 -3.75 -21.23 16.63
C GLU A 154 -3.92 -19.76 17.03
N VAL A 155 -4.58 -18.94 16.21
CA VAL A 155 -4.69 -17.48 16.45
C VAL A 155 -5.80 -17.16 17.45
N GLY A 156 -6.91 -17.89 17.41
CA GLY A 156 -8.05 -17.71 18.33
C GLY A 156 -7.80 -18.13 19.78
N ASN A 157 -6.60 -18.66 20.09
CA ASN A 157 -6.16 -18.99 21.45
C ASN A 157 -4.79 -18.39 21.82
N ASP A 158 -4.07 -17.77 20.88
CA ASP A 158 -2.79 -17.10 21.15
C ASP A 158 -3.06 -15.71 21.75
N VAL A 159 -2.63 -15.52 23.00
CA VAL A 159 -2.87 -14.28 23.74
C VAL A 159 -1.66 -13.38 23.57
N ASN A 160 -1.86 -12.24 22.89
CA ASN A 160 -0.84 -11.24 22.65
C ASN A 160 -0.25 -10.66 23.95
N ASP A 161 0.91 -10.00 23.84
CA ASP A 161 1.62 -9.35 24.97
C ASP A 161 0.77 -8.32 25.75
N ASP A 162 -0.26 -7.74 25.13
CA ASP A 162 -1.21 -6.81 25.77
C ASP A 162 -2.36 -7.50 26.54
N GLY A 163 -2.40 -8.84 26.50
CA GLY A 163 -3.44 -9.68 27.09
C GLY A 163 -4.69 -9.84 26.21
N TYR A 164 -4.67 -9.40 24.95
CA TYR A 164 -5.78 -9.55 24.02
C TYR A 164 -5.63 -10.78 23.12
N VAL A 165 -6.77 -11.33 22.69
CA VAL A 165 -6.89 -12.40 21.68
C VAL A 165 -8.04 -12.03 20.74
N PRO A 166 -7.86 -12.05 19.41
CA PRO A 166 -8.89 -11.66 18.46
C PRO A 166 -10.09 -12.60 18.50
N VAL A 167 -11.25 -12.07 18.15
CA VAL A 167 -12.43 -12.88 17.86
C VAL A 167 -12.26 -13.51 16.49
N ILE A 168 -12.51 -14.82 16.37
CA ILE A 168 -12.45 -15.52 15.09
C ILE A 168 -13.87 -15.70 14.57
N CYS A 169 -14.13 -15.07 13.42
CA CYS A 169 -15.43 -15.00 12.79
C CYS A 169 -15.48 -15.87 11.52
N GLY A 170 -16.58 -16.57 11.32
CA GLY A 170 -16.88 -17.31 10.10
C GLY A 170 -18.19 -16.82 9.48
N LEU A 171 -18.18 -16.53 8.18
CA LEU A 171 -19.37 -16.11 7.45
C LEU A 171 -20.31 -17.31 7.18
N ALA A 172 -21.61 -17.06 7.20
CA ALA A 172 -22.67 -17.99 6.83
C ALA A 172 -23.81 -17.26 6.09
N ARG A 173 -24.39 -17.83 5.02
CA ARG A 173 -25.73 -17.38 4.58
C ARG A 173 -26.75 -17.79 5.64
N CYS A 174 -27.89 -17.12 5.70
CA CYS A 174 -29.02 -17.54 6.56
C CYS A 174 -29.65 -18.88 6.10
N ASN A 175 -28.93 -19.99 6.29
CA ASN A 175 -29.44 -21.36 6.19
C ASN A 175 -28.67 -22.26 7.17
N LYS A 176 -29.25 -23.43 7.47
CA LYS A 176 -28.73 -24.33 8.50
C LYS A 176 -27.34 -24.89 8.20
N ALA A 177 -27.07 -25.33 6.97
CA ALA A 177 -25.81 -25.99 6.62
C ALA A 177 -24.62 -25.03 6.63
N ASP A 178 -24.83 -23.80 6.18
CA ASP A 178 -23.84 -22.72 6.28
C ASP A 178 -23.48 -22.41 7.75
N ILE A 179 -24.49 -22.32 8.62
CA ILE A 179 -24.30 -22.02 10.06
C ILE A 179 -23.61 -23.19 10.77
N ASP A 180 -23.98 -24.43 10.44
CA ASP A 180 -23.32 -25.63 10.96
C ASP A 180 -21.83 -25.65 10.57
N ALA A 181 -21.48 -25.31 9.33
CA ALA A 181 -20.10 -25.22 8.86
C ALA A 181 -19.34 -24.03 9.49
N ALA A 182 -19.96 -22.86 9.62
CA ALA A 182 -19.35 -21.71 10.29
C ALA A 182 -19.03 -22.02 11.76
N TRP A 183 -19.97 -22.62 12.48
CA TRP A 183 -19.76 -23.06 13.87
C TRP A 183 -18.65 -24.11 13.98
N GLU A 184 -18.65 -25.11 13.10
CA GLU A 184 -17.60 -26.14 13.05
C GLU A 184 -16.20 -25.54 12.82
N GLY A 185 -16.12 -24.47 12.03
CA GLY A 185 -14.90 -23.68 11.82
C GLY A 185 -14.43 -22.95 13.08
N VAL A 186 -15.31 -22.15 13.70
CA VAL A 186 -14.88 -21.18 14.74
C VAL A 186 -14.87 -21.72 16.17
N LYS A 187 -15.66 -22.75 16.51
CA LYS A 187 -15.94 -23.19 17.90
C LYS A 187 -14.72 -23.55 18.79
N GLN A 188 -13.52 -23.65 18.21
CA GLN A 188 -12.27 -23.96 18.91
C GLN A 188 -11.45 -22.72 19.28
N ALA A 189 -11.87 -21.51 18.86
CA ALA A 189 -11.32 -20.26 19.35
C ALA A 189 -11.86 -19.94 20.75
N LEU A 190 -11.09 -19.19 21.56
CA LEU A 190 -11.55 -18.67 22.86
C LEU A 190 -12.74 -17.71 22.70
N ARG A 191 -12.83 -17.05 21.55
CA ARG A 191 -13.90 -16.10 21.19
C ARG A 191 -14.43 -16.43 19.78
N PRO A 192 -15.37 -17.38 19.65
CA PRO A 192 -15.98 -17.73 18.38
C PRO A 192 -17.14 -16.78 18.03
N ARG A 193 -17.19 -16.31 16.77
CA ARG A 193 -18.30 -15.52 16.23
C ARG A 193 -18.85 -16.16 14.96
N ILE A 194 -20.17 -16.13 14.80
CA ILE A 194 -20.85 -16.43 13.52
C ILE A 194 -21.39 -15.13 12.96
N HIS A 195 -21.02 -14.80 11.72
CA HIS A 195 -21.61 -13.71 10.95
C HIS A 195 -22.59 -14.30 9.94
N THR A 196 -23.88 -13.99 10.08
CA THR A 196 -24.92 -14.47 9.17
C THR A 196 -25.62 -13.34 8.43
N PHE A 197 -25.99 -13.56 7.17
CA PHE A 197 -26.56 -12.50 6.32
C PHE A 197 -27.71 -12.96 5.42
N ILE A 198 -28.55 -12.01 5.02
CA ILE A 198 -29.59 -12.19 3.99
C ILE A 198 -29.87 -10.85 3.30
N ALA A 199 -30.21 -10.88 2.02
CA ALA A 199 -30.54 -9.69 1.23
C ALA A 199 -31.85 -9.04 1.67
N THR A 200 -31.85 -7.71 1.85
CA THR A 200 -33.02 -6.94 2.34
C THR A 200 -33.50 -5.84 1.43
N SER A 201 -32.76 -5.47 0.39
CA SER A 201 -33.25 -4.51 -0.61
C SER A 201 -34.38 -5.11 -1.43
N GLU A 202 -35.32 -4.27 -1.88
CA GLU A 202 -36.46 -4.74 -2.68
C GLU A 202 -36.01 -5.47 -3.94
N ILE A 203 -34.99 -4.93 -4.63
CA ILE A 203 -34.42 -5.54 -5.84
C ILE A 203 -33.82 -6.93 -5.56
N HIS A 204 -33.12 -7.14 -4.43
CA HIS A 204 -32.61 -8.46 -4.10
C HIS A 204 -33.73 -9.41 -3.63
N MET A 205 -34.69 -8.94 -2.83
CA MET A 205 -35.81 -9.79 -2.39
C MET A 205 -36.66 -10.27 -3.57
N GLN A 206 -36.94 -9.40 -4.55
CA GLN A 206 -37.70 -9.74 -5.75
C GLN A 206 -36.91 -10.62 -6.73
N TYR A 207 -35.70 -10.21 -7.14
CA TYR A 207 -35.00 -10.83 -8.26
C TYR A 207 -33.97 -11.90 -7.85
N LYS A 208 -33.28 -11.74 -6.71
CA LYS A 208 -32.25 -12.68 -6.21
C LYS A 208 -32.85 -13.78 -5.34
N LEU A 209 -33.64 -13.41 -4.32
CA LEU A 209 -34.23 -14.37 -3.37
C LEU A 209 -35.59 -14.93 -3.82
N ARG A 210 -36.39 -14.14 -4.54
CA ARG A 210 -37.80 -14.40 -4.87
C ARG A 210 -38.64 -14.68 -3.60
N LYS A 211 -38.55 -13.77 -2.64
CA LYS A 211 -39.19 -13.88 -1.31
C LYS A 211 -39.92 -12.60 -0.90
N SER A 212 -40.97 -12.78 -0.11
CA SER A 212 -41.64 -11.69 0.59
C SER A 212 -40.82 -11.19 1.79
N GLN A 213 -41.08 -9.95 2.21
CA GLN A 213 -40.49 -9.36 3.43
C GLN A 213 -40.70 -10.24 4.67
N ASP A 214 -41.88 -10.83 4.84
CA ASP A 214 -42.22 -11.68 5.98
C ASP A 214 -41.41 -12.99 5.99
N GLU A 215 -41.17 -13.61 4.82
CA GLU A 215 -40.30 -14.77 4.71
C GLU A 215 -38.85 -14.42 5.05
N VAL A 216 -38.34 -13.28 4.57
CA VAL A 216 -36.96 -12.84 4.83
C VAL A 216 -36.75 -12.56 6.31
N VAL A 217 -37.66 -11.85 6.97
CA VAL A 217 -37.64 -11.62 8.43
C VAL A 217 -37.68 -12.94 9.19
N LYS A 218 -38.57 -13.87 8.80
CA LYS A 218 -38.65 -15.18 9.44
C LYS A 218 -37.35 -15.97 9.30
N ILE A 219 -36.77 -16.03 8.10
CA ILE A 219 -35.51 -16.73 7.85
C ILE A 219 -34.38 -16.12 8.69
N ALA A 220 -34.22 -14.80 8.68
CA ALA A 220 -33.19 -14.11 9.47
C ALA A 220 -33.30 -14.44 10.96
N ARG A 221 -34.50 -14.27 11.54
CA ARG A 221 -34.78 -14.54 12.95
C ARG A 221 -34.55 -16.01 13.32
N ASP A 222 -35.11 -16.93 12.53
CA ASP A 222 -35.02 -18.37 12.81
C ASP A 222 -33.57 -18.88 12.69
N MET A 223 -32.75 -18.29 11.81
CA MET A 223 -31.34 -18.65 11.62
C MET A 223 -30.41 -18.02 12.68
N VAL A 224 -30.65 -16.78 13.10
CA VAL A 224 -29.95 -16.18 14.26
C VAL A 224 -30.25 -16.97 15.55
N ALA A 225 -31.52 -17.33 15.77
CA ALA A 225 -31.91 -18.19 16.89
C ALA A 225 -31.28 -19.59 16.81
N TYR A 226 -31.13 -20.15 15.59
CA TYR A 226 -30.42 -21.41 15.39
C TYR A 226 -28.93 -21.31 15.74
N ALA A 227 -28.22 -20.30 15.26
CA ALA A 227 -26.82 -20.03 15.62
C ALA A 227 -26.66 -19.89 17.16
N ARG A 228 -27.62 -19.23 17.83
CA ARG A 228 -27.65 -19.13 19.29
C ARG A 228 -27.85 -20.49 19.96
N SER A 229 -28.70 -21.35 19.40
CA SER A 229 -28.95 -22.71 19.92
C SER A 229 -27.73 -23.65 19.87
N LEU A 230 -26.75 -23.37 19.00
CA LEU A 230 -25.47 -24.11 18.94
C LEU A 230 -24.50 -23.77 20.08
N GLY A 231 -24.81 -22.75 20.89
CA GLY A 231 -23.93 -22.25 21.96
C GLY A 231 -23.06 -21.06 21.53
N CYS A 232 -23.27 -20.49 20.34
CA CYS A 232 -22.58 -19.28 19.92
C CYS A 232 -23.18 -18.05 20.61
N GLU A 233 -22.41 -17.41 21.50
CA GLU A 233 -22.87 -16.23 22.24
C GLU A 233 -22.72 -14.91 21.48
N ASP A 234 -21.87 -14.88 20.45
CA ASP A 234 -21.56 -13.69 19.65
C ASP A 234 -21.97 -13.91 18.19
N ILE A 235 -23.07 -13.27 17.80
CA ILE A 235 -23.72 -13.47 16.51
C ILE A 235 -23.89 -12.12 15.85
N GLU A 236 -23.27 -11.97 14.68
CA GLU A 236 -23.38 -10.80 13.85
C GLU A 236 -24.43 -11.04 12.75
N PHE A 237 -25.30 -10.07 12.53
CA PHE A 237 -26.29 -10.12 11.45
C PHE A 237 -26.10 -8.96 10.46
N SER A 238 -26.07 -9.30 9.16
CA SER A 238 -26.08 -8.34 8.05
C SER A 238 -27.36 -8.40 7.23
N PRO A 239 -28.13 -7.31 7.14
CA PRO A 239 -29.08 -7.06 6.06
C PRO A 239 -28.28 -6.65 4.82
N GLU A 240 -27.96 -7.61 3.94
CA GLU A 240 -27.21 -7.35 2.71
C GLU A 240 -27.97 -6.35 1.83
N ASP A 241 -27.25 -5.35 1.31
CA ASP A 241 -27.78 -4.21 0.56
C ASP A 241 -28.67 -3.27 1.40
N ALA A 242 -28.30 -3.07 2.68
CA ALA A 242 -28.98 -2.17 3.62
C ALA A 242 -29.13 -0.73 3.09
N GLY A 243 -28.11 -0.20 2.41
CA GLY A 243 -28.13 1.15 1.83
C GLY A 243 -29.29 1.40 0.85
N ARG A 244 -29.81 0.35 0.19
CA ARG A 244 -30.94 0.40 -0.76
C ARG A 244 -32.21 -0.26 -0.22
N SER A 245 -32.26 -0.54 1.07
CA SER A 245 -33.41 -1.19 1.73
C SER A 245 -34.44 -0.15 2.20
N ASP A 246 -35.71 -0.52 2.20
CA ASP A 246 -36.76 0.30 2.83
C ASP A 246 -36.45 0.49 4.33
N PRO A 247 -36.42 1.73 4.86
CA PRO A 247 -36.02 1.97 6.24
C PRO A 247 -36.92 1.29 7.29
N GLU A 248 -38.24 1.26 7.09
CA GLU A 248 -39.17 0.65 8.04
C GLU A 248 -39.04 -0.87 8.07
N PHE A 249 -38.88 -1.50 6.90
CA PHE A 249 -38.52 -2.91 6.80
C PHE A 249 -37.18 -3.21 7.46
N LEU A 250 -36.18 -2.34 7.28
CA LEU A 250 -34.85 -2.48 7.89
C LEU A 250 -34.93 -2.42 9.43
N TYR A 251 -35.68 -1.47 10.01
CA TYR A 251 -35.87 -1.42 11.48
C TYR A 251 -36.58 -2.68 11.99
N ARG A 252 -37.59 -3.17 11.24
CA ARG A 252 -38.35 -4.38 11.58
C ARG A 252 -37.47 -5.63 11.60
N ILE A 253 -36.67 -5.88 10.56
CA ILE A 253 -35.82 -7.08 10.52
C ILE A 253 -34.71 -7.03 11.58
N LEU A 254 -34.13 -5.85 11.81
CA LEU A 254 -33.12 -5.65 12.85
C LEU A 254 -33.70 -5.87 14.26
N GLU A 255 -34.91 -5.38 14.55
CA GLU A 255 -35.60 -5.64 15.83
C GLU A 255 -35.83 -7.15 16.06
N GLU A 256 -36.21 -7.90 15.03
CA GLU A 256 -36.47 -9.35 15.15
C GLU A 256 -35.17 -10.18 15.33
N VAL A 257 -34.06 -9.82 14.70
CA VAL A 257 -32.78 -10.52 14.94
C VAL A 257 -32.15 -10.18 16.30
N ILE A 258 -32.35 -8.97 16.82
CA ILE A 258 -31.98 -8.64 18.21
C ILE A 258 -32.74 -9.57 19.17
N LYS A 259 -34.06 -9.74 18.99
CA LYS A 259 -34.87 -10.66 19.82
C LYS A 259 -34.42 -12.12 19.69
N ALA A 260 -33.91 -12.52 18.53
CA ALA A 260 -33.38 -13.86 18.28
C ALA A 260 -31.99 -14.11 18.91
N GLY A 261 -31.27 -13.06 19.32
CA GLY A 261 -29.98 -13.16 20.02
C GLY A 261 -28.76 -12.63 19.26
N ALA A 262 -28.95 -11.83 18.20
CA ALA A 262 -27.85 -11.09 17.57
C ALA A 262 -27.20 -10.12 18.57
N THR A 263 -25.87 -10.07 18.57
CA THR A 263 -25.05 -9.19 19.43
C THR A 263 -24.47 -8.00 18.66
N THR A 264 -24.30 -8.16 17.35
CA THR A 264 -23.79 -7.13 16.43
C THR A 264 -24.71 -7.04 15.20
N LEU A 265 -25.02 -5.81 14.77
CA LEU A 265 -25.77 -5.53 13.55
C LEU A 265 -24.84 -4.81 12.58
N ASN A 266 -24.36 -5.51 11.56
CA ASN A 266 -23.55 -4.92 10.52
C ASN A 266 -24.45 -4.32 9.44
N ILE A 267 -24.20 -3.07 9.08
CA ILE A 267 -24.98 -2.33 8.08
C ILE A 267 -24.11 -2.10 6.85
N PRO A 268 -24.29 -2.90 5.78
CA PRO A 268 -23.46 -2.81 4.59
C PRO A 268 -23.94 -1.79 3.55
N ASP A 269 -23.03 -0.97 3.04
CA ASP A 269 -23.13 -0.37 1.71
C ASP A 269 -22.53 -1.36 0.69
N THR A 270 -23.28 -2.43 0.40
CA THR A 270 -22.86 -3.56 -0.43
C THR A 270 -22.45 -3.16 -1.85
N VAL A 271 -22.97 -2.04 -2.36
CA VAL A 271 -22.69 -1.55 -3.73
C VAL A 271 -21.74 -0.35 -3.71
N GLY A 272 -21.32 0.15 -2.54
CA GLY A 272 -20.40 1.29 -2.43
C GLY A 272 -20.93 2.57 -3.09
N TYR A 273 -22.26 2.76 -3.09
CA TYR A 273 -22.93 3.81 -3.85
C TYR A 273 -23.42 5.00 -3.00
N THR A 274 -23.49 4.83 -1.67
CA THR A 274 -24.03 5.86 -0.78
C THR A 274 -23.05 7.00 -0.57
N LEU A 275 -23.57 8.20 -0.27
CA LEU A 275 -22.73 9.33 0.11
C LEU A 275 -22.43 9.33 1.63
N PRO A 276 -21.32 9.92 2.10
CA PRO A 276 -20.95 9.86 3.52
C PRO A 276 -22.01 10.43 4.46
N GLU A 277 -22.70 11.50 4.07
CA GLU A 277 -23.78 12.07 4.87
C GLU A 277 -25.02 11.15 4.91
N GLU A 278 -25.41 10.59 3.75
CA GLU A 278 -26.51 9.64 3.62
C GLU A 278 -26.28 8.39 4.47
N PHE A 279 -25.09 7.79 4.38
CA PHE A 279 -24.72 6.61 5.16
C PHE A 279 -24.61 6.91 6.66
N GLY A 280 -24.03 8.05 7.04
CA GLY A 280 -23.99 8.51 8.44
C GLY A 280 -25.41 8.68 9.02
N GLN A 281 -26.31 9.30 8.26
CA GLN A 281 -27.71 9.45 8.64
C GLN A 281 -28.44 8.10 8.72
N LEU A 282 -28.14 7.13 7.85
CA LEU A 282 -28.69 5.76 7.92
C LEU A 282 -28.34 5.10 9.26
N ILE A 283 -27.07 5.14 9.66
CA ILE A 283 -26.60 4.60 10.95
C ILE A 283 -27.29 5.30 12.13
N ALA A 284 -27.37 6.64 12.12
CA ALA A 284 -28.06 7.39 13.16
C ALA A 284 -29.55 7.03 13.26
N LYS A 285 -30.24 6.87 12.12
CA LYS A 285 -31.66 6.51 12.06
C LYS A 285 -31.91 5.06 12.52
N ILE A 286 -31.06 4.10 12.15
CA ILE A 286 -31.13 2.72 12.66
C ILE A 286 -31.00 2.71 14.18
N LYS A 287 -30.01 3.42 14.73
CA LYS A 287 -29.79 3.53 16.18
C LYS A 287 -30.96 4.17 16.91
N ALA A 288 -31.67 5.11 16.28
CA ALA A 288 -32.80 5.81 16.88
C ALA A 288 -34.13 5.04 16.82
N ASN A 289 -34.38 4.27 15.76
CA ASN A 289 -35.70 3.68 15.47
C ASN A 289 -35.77 2.16 15.71
N THR A 290 -34.66 1.43 15.64
CA THR A 290 -34.64 -0.02 15.91
C THR A 290 -34.71 -0.29 17.42
N LYS A 291 -35.78 -0.93 17.90
CA LYS A 291 -35.91 -1.27 19.32
C LYS A 291 -34.86 -2.30 19.74
N GLY A 292 -34.14 -2.01 20.82
CA GLY A 292 -33.05 -2.86 21.31
C GLY A 292 -31.68 -2.56 20.69
N ALA A 293 -31.55 -1.57 19.80
CA ALA A 293 -30.26 -1.11 19.27
C ALA A 293 -29.30 -0.57 20.34
N ASP A 294 -29.82 -0.24 21.53
CA ASP A 294 -29.06 0.09 22.74
C ASP A 294 -28.34 -1.10 23.39
N LYS A 295 -28.67 -2.33 22.99
CA LYS A 295 -28.19 -3.59 23.60
C LYS A 295 -27.25 -4.38 22.70
N VAL A 296 -26.87 -3.83 21.55
CA VAL A 296 -26.05 -4.47 20.52
C VAL A 296 -25.04 -3.47 19.96
N ILE A 297 -23.99 -3.98 19.31
CA ILE A 297 -23.05 -3.14 18.57
C ILE A 297 -23.56 -2.92 17.15
N ILE A 298 -23.51 -1.68 16.66
CA ILE A 298 -23.69 -1.39 15.23
C ILE A 298 -22.31 -1.41 14.56
N SER A 299 -22.18 -2.26 13.52
CA SER A 299 -21.03 -2.33 12.62
C SER A 299 -21.35 -1.67 11.27
N THR A 300 -20.32 -1.32 10.51
CA THR A 300 -20.43 -0.75 9.16
C THR A 300 -19.48 -1.45 8.21
N HIS A 301 -19.97 -1.82 7.03
CA HIS A 301 -19.22 -2.49 5.99
C HIS A 301 -19.42 -1.74 4.67
N CYS A 302 -18.40 -1.03 4.18
CA CYS A 302 -18.55 -0.19 2.98
C CYS A 302 -17.68 -0.70 1.84
N GLN A 303 -18.30 -1.03 0.70
CA GLN A 303 -17.62 -1.27 -0.56
C GLN A 303 -17.29 0.05 -1.26
N ASN A 304 -16.40 0.03 -2.25
CA ASN A 304 -15.71 1.22 -2.74
C ASN A 304 -16.01 1.60 -4.21
N ASP A 305 -17.12 1.17 -4.78
CA ASP A 305 -17.45 1.37 -6.20
C ASP A 305 -17.45 2.86 -6.64
N LEU A 306 -17.80 3.81 -5.74
CA LEU A 306 -17.68 5.25 -5.98
C LEU A 306 -16.41 5.90 -5.39
N GLY A 307 -15.48 5.14 -4.82
CA GLY A 307 -14.27 5.65 -4.17
C GLY A 307 -14.50 6.29 -2.79
N LEU A 308 -15.62 5.98 -2.14
CA LEU A 308 -16.07 6.62 -0.89
C LEU A 308 -16.09 5.69 0.34
N ALA A 309 -15.63 4.44 0.24
CA ALA A 309 -15.76 3.45 1.30
C ALA A 309 -15.17 3.89 2.66
N THR A 310 -13.93 4.40 2.63
CA THR A 310 -13.25 4.96 3.81
C THR A 310 -14.05 6.12 4.42
N ALA A 311 -14.63 7.00 3.60
CA ALA A 311 -15.41 8.15 4.07
C ALA A 311 -16.77 7.73 4.66
N ASN A 312 -17.46 6.77 4.04
CA ASN A 312 -18.73 6.21 4.53
C ASN A 312 -18.52 5.51 5.88
N THR A 313 -17.47 4.69 5.99
CA THR A 313 -17.07 3.99 7.23
C THR A 313 -16.81 4.96 8.38
N LEU A 314 -16.01 6.02 8.14
CA LEU A 314 -15.73 7.04 9.15
C LEU A 314 -16.99 7.84 9.54
N SER A 315 -17.88 8.10 8.58
CA SER A 315 -19.16 8.76 8.85
C SER A 315 -20.09 7.90 9.71
N GLY A 316 -20.17 6.59 9.44
CA GLY A 316 -20.93 5.65 10.27
C GLY A 316 -20.40 5.55 11.70
N ALA A 317 -19.08 5.49 11.88
CA ALA A 317 -18.45 5.52 13.20
C ALA A 317 -18.76 6.82 13.96
N ALA A 318 -18.67 7.98 13.29
CA ALA A 318 -19.03 9.28 13.85
C ALA A 318 -20.51 9.37 14.25
N ASN A 319 -21.40 8.72 13.49
CA ASN A 319 -22.86 8.69 13.75
C ASN A 319 -23.31 7.56 14.70
N GLY A 320 -22.37 6.81 15.28
CA GLY A 320 -22.65 5.95 16.43
C GLY A 320 -22.42 4.45 16.24
N ALA A 321 -21.90 4.01 15.08
CA ALA A 321 -21.33 2.68 14.94
C ALA A 321 -20.08 2.53 15.82
N ARG A 322 -19.82 1.32 16.31
CA ARG A 322 -18.70 1.00 17.22
C ARG A 322 -17.92 -0.25 16.83
N GLN A 323 -18.23 -0.79 15.65
CA GLN A 323 -17.37 -1.69 14.90
C GLN A 323 -17.29 -1.13 13.47
N VAL A 324 -16.16 -1.33 12.81
CA VAL A 324 -15.98 -1.02 11.39
C VAL A 324 -15.30 -2.20 10.72
N GLU A 325 -15.82 -2.58 9.57
CA GLU A 325 -15.32 -3.68 8.73
C GLU A 325 -14.48 -3.13 7.60
N VAL A 326 -13.27 -3.66 7.50
CA VAL A 326 -12.21 -3.15 6.63
C VAL A 326 -11.35 -4.30 6.10
N THR A 327 -10.53 -4.01 5.10
CA THR A 327 -9.47 -4.92 4.64
C THR A 327 -8.14 -4.18 4.52
N LEU A 328 -7.04 -4.91 4.69
CA LEU A 328 -5.71 -4.39 4.36
C LEU A 328 -5.64 -4.06 2.88
N ASN A 329 -4.97 -2.95 2.56
CA ASN A 329 -4.85 -2.42 1.20
C ASN A 329 -6.19 -2.02 0.54
N GLY A 330 -7.33 -2.19 1.22
CA GLY A 330 -8.66 -1.97 0.64
C GLY A 330 -9.07 -3.00 -0.42
N ILE A 331 -8.55 -4.24 -0.36
CA ILE A 331 -8.95 -5.32 -1.29
C ILE A 331 -10.38 -5.82 -1.01
N GLY A 332 -11.01 -6.48 -1.98
CA GLY A 332 -12.40 -6.94 -1.87
C GLY A 332 -13.07 -7.21 -3.23
N GLU A 333 -14.38 -7.35 -3.26
CA GLU A 333 -15.12 -7.40 -4.51
C GLU A 333 -14.98 -6.09 -5.32
N ARG A 334 -14.91 -6.20 -6.65
CA ARG A 334 -14.97 -5.06 -7.61
C ARG A 334 -13.91 -3.98 -7.36
N ALA A 335 -14.26 -2.91 -6.65
CA ALA A 335 -13.40 -1.78 -6.30
C ALA A 335 -12.80 -1.89 -4.88
N GLY A 336 -13.17 -2.94 -4.15
CA GLY A 336 -12.66 -3.27 -2.82
C GLY A 336 -13.43 -2.65 -1.67
N ASN A 337 -12.97 -2.94 -0.44
CA ASN A 337 -13.56 -2.45 0.80
C ASN A 337 -12.95 -1.12 1.26
N ALA A 338 -13.54 -0.56 2.33
CA ALA A 338 -12.89 0.41 3.17
C ALA A 338 -11.52 -0.09 3.65
N SER A 339 -10.49 0.72 3.45
CA SER A 339 -9.11 0.37 3.75
C SER A 339 -8.82 0.46 5.25
N LEU A 340 -8.26 -0.61 5.83
CA LEU A 340 -7.90 -0.66 7.25
C LEU A 340 -6.91 0.44 7.60
N GLU A 341 -5.82 0.55 6.83
CA GLU A 341 -4.78 1.55 7.09
C GLU A 341 -5.29 2.99 7.00
N GLU A 342 -6.22 3.28 6.08
CA GLU A 342 -6.82 4.61 5.93
C GLU A 342 -7.78 4.92 7.09
N VAL A 343 -8.71 4.02 7.41
CA VAL A 343 -9.70 4.20 8.49
C VAL A 343 -9.01 4.31 9.85
N VAL A 344 -8.05 3.42 10.15
CA VAL A 344 -7.30 3.43 11.41
C VAL A 344 -6.48 4.71 11.55
N MET A 345 -5.75 5.13 10.51
CA MET A 345 -4.93 6.34 10.60
C MET A 345 -5.79 7.61 10.65
N ALA A 346 -6.94 7.66 9.96
CA ALA A 346 -7.88 8.77 10.09
C ALA A 346 -8.43 8.90 11.53
N ILE A 347 -8.83 7.78 12.16
CA ILE A 347 -9.27 7.78 13.56
C ILE A 347 -8.10 8.16 14.50
N LYS A 348 -6.89 7.60 14.32
CA LYS A 348 -5.71 7.95 15.13
C LYS A 348 -5.37 9.45 15.04
N CYS A 349 -5.44 10.05 13.85
CA CYS A 349 -5.07 11.44 13.64
C CYS A 349 -6.17 12.44 14.04
N ARG A 350 -7.45 12.09 13.85
CA ARG A 350 -8.57 13.07 13.93
C ARG A 350 -9.71 12.64 14.85
N GLY A 351 -9.76 11.39 15.31
CA GLY A 351 -10.85 10.84 16.10
C GLY A 351 -11.10 11.62 17.40
N ARG A 352 -10.02 11.92 18.14
CA ARG A 352 -10.07 12.71 19.38
C ARG A 352 -10.74 14.08 19.21
N GLU A 353 -10.42 14.80 18.14
CA GLU A 353 -10.84 16.19 17.93
C GLU A 353 -12.12 16.34 17.10
N ARG A 354 -12.34 15.45 16.13
CA ARG A 354 -13.37 15.61 15.07
C ARG A 354 -14.42 14.51 15.06
N MET A 355 -14.19 13.40 15.77
CA MET A 355 -15.12 12.28 15.86
C MET A 355 -15.40 12.00 17.34
N SER A 356 -15.71 13.03 18.13
CA SER A 356 -16.19 12.88 19.51
C SER A 356 -15.34 11.94 20.39
N GLY A 357 -14.01 12.00 20.30
CA GLY A 357 -13.11 11.19 21.12
C GLY A 357 -12.70 9.82 20.55
N LEU A 358 -13.18 9.41 19.36
CA LEU A 358 -12.98 8.04 18.87
C LEU A 358 -11.50 7.61 18.80
N TYR A 359 -11.24 6.35 19.17
CA TYR A 359 -9.93 5.68 19.06
C TYR A 359 -10.08 4.18 18.77
N THR A 360 -8.97 3.53 18.39
CA THR A 360 -8.91 2.08 18.12
C THR A 360 -7.77 1.43 18.89
N GLY A 361 -7.75 0.10 18.99
CA GLY A 361 -6.67 -0.67 19.63
C GLY A 361 -5.53 -1.07 18.69
N VAL A 362 -5.54 -0.62 17.43
CA VAL A 362 -4.62 -1.11 16.39
C VAL A 362 -3.19 -0.60 16.62
N GLN A 363 -2.24 -1.52 16.62
CA GLN A 363 -0.81 -1.25 16.73
C GLN A 363 -0.28 -0.77 15.37
N THR A 364 -0.45 0.53 15.08
CA THR A 364 -0.22 1.07 13.72
C THR A 364 1.17 0.77 13.16
N LYS A 365 2.20 0.58 14.00
CA LYS A 365 3.55 0.14 13.60
C LYS A 365 3.62 -1.19 12.85
N HIS A 366 2.56 -1.99 12.82
CA HIS A 366 2.49 -3.21 12.03
C HIS A 366 1.81 -3.03 10.67
N ILE A 367 1.26 -1.85 10.35
CA ILE A 367 0.53 -1.59 9.11
C ILE A 367 1.40 -1.87 7.89
N ALA A 368 2.61 -1.29 7.79
CA ALA A 368 3.45 -1.45 6.61
C ALA A 368 3.88 -2.92 6.35
N ALA A 369 4.20 -3.65 7.42
CA ALA A 369 4.55 -5.07 7.34
C ALA A 369 3.36 -5.95 6.91
N THR A 370 2.16 -5.65 7.42
CA THR A 370 0.93 -6.38 7.09
C THR A 370 0.48 -6.10 5.66
N SER A 371 0.47 -4.82 5.26
CA SER A 371 0.19 -4.36 3.89
C SER A 371 1.10 -5.05 2.86
N LYS A 372 2.41 -5.14 3.16
CA LYS A 372 3.36 -5.87 2.34
C LYS A 372 3.06 -7.37 2.27
N MET A 373 2.84 -8.04 3.41
CA MET A 373 2.53 -9.47 3.44
C MET A 373 1.28 -9.81 2.61
N VAL A 374 0.23 -9.00 2.72
CA VAL A 374 -0.99 -9.17 1.92
C VAL A 374 -0.70 -8.98 0.43
N ALA A 375 0.08 -7.95 0.04
CA ALA A 375 0.46 -7.74 -1.36
C ALA A 375 1.34 -8.88 -1.91
N ASP A 376 2.29 -9.38 -1.12
CA ASP A 376 3.21 -10.46 -1.50
C ASP A 376 2.46 -11.80 -1.69
N TYR A 377 1.46 -12.13 -0.86
CA TYR A 377 0.70 -13.38 -0.96
C TYR A 377 -0.48 -13.32 -1.95
N THR A 378 -1.19 -12.19 -2.05
CA THR A 378 -2.29 -12.04 -3.02
C THR A 378 -1.81 -11.71 -4.43
N GLY A 379 -0.54 -11.33 -4.60
CA GLY A 379 0.00 -10.78 -5.84
C GLY A 379 -0.55 -9.40 -6.22
N MET A 380 -1.43 -8.79 -5.39
CA MET A 380 -2.06 -7.51 -5.69
C MET A 380 -1.10 -6.36 -5.42
N VAL A 381 -0.63 -5.72 -6.49
CA VAL A 381 0.31 -4.59 -6.43
C VAL A 381 -0.35 -3.36 -5.80
N VAL A 382 0.20 -2.91 -4.67
CA VAL A 382 -0.20 -1.64 -4.03
C VAL A 382 0.09 -0.47 -4.96
N GLN A 383 -0.94 0.32 -5.29
CA GLN A 383 -0.80 1.52 -6.11
C GLN A 383 0.22 2.49 -5.48
N PRO A 384 1.19 3.04 -6.24
CA PRO A 384 2.27 3.86 -5.66
C PRO A 384 1.79 5.09 -4.87
N HIS A 385 0.64 5.66 -5.18
CA HIS A 385 0.06 6.82 -4.49
C HIS A 385 -1.13 6.47 -3.59
N LYS A 386 -1.35 5.18 -3.27
CA LYS A 386 -2.35 4.79 -2.28
C LYS A 386 -2.03 5.45 -0.93
N ALA A 387 -3.07 5.95 -0.26
CA ALA A 387 -2.94 6.59 1.04
C ALA A 387 -2.29 5.63 2.06
N ILE A 388 -1.49 6.21 2.95
CA ILE A 388 -0.74 5.54 4.03
C ILE A 388 0.35 4.55 3.56
N VAL A 389 0.05 3.57 2.70
CA VAL A 389 0.96 2.46 2.37
C VAL A 389 1.58 2.50 0.97
N GLY A 390 1.16 3.43 0.10
CA GLY A 390 1.74 3.60 -1.23
C GLY A 390 3.22 4.02 -1.18
N ALA A 391 4.03 3.51 -2.11
CA ALA A 391 5.47 3.80 -2.18
C ALA A 391 5.85 5.30 -2.29
N ASN A 392 4.91 6.15 -2.73
CA ASN A 392 5.04 7.59 -2.83
C ASN A 392 4.28 8.36 -1.73
N ALA A 393 3.59 7.69 -0.79
CA ALA A 393 2.72 8.33 0.20
C ALA A 393 3.46 9.32 1.13
N PHE A 394 4.77 9.11 1.33
CA PHE A 394 5.66 9.98 2.10
C PHE A 394 6.82 10.56 1.25
N ALA A 395 6.69 10.55 -0.08
CA ALA A 395 7.73 11.02 -0.98
C ALA A 395 7.53 12.49 -1.38
N HIS A 396 8.59 13.29 -1.28
CA HIS A 396 8.58 14.70 -1.67
C HIS A 396 9.59 14.99 -2.78
N GLU A 397 9.12 15.24 -4.00
CA GLU A 397 9.95 15.60 -5.17
C GLU A 397 10.08 17.12 -5.39
N SER A 398 9.05 17.90 -5.00
CA SER A 398 8.98 19.34 -5.23
C SER A 398 9.97 20.10 -4.35
N GLY A 399 10.84 20.91 -4.96
CA GLY A 399 11.90 21.64 -4.26
C GLY A 399 11.40 22.58 -3.15
N ILE A 400 10.21 23.17 -3.31
CA ILE A 400 9.58 23.98 -2.26
C ILE A 400 9.05 23.13 -1.09
N HIS A 401 8.59 21.91 -1.36
CA HIS A 401 8.17 20.98 -0.29
C HIS A 401 9.39 20.43 0.44
N GLN A 402 10.46 20.08 -0.28
CA GLN A 402 11.72 19.61 0.28
C GLN A 402 12.37 20.68 1.18
N ASP A 403 12.41 21.94 0.76
CA ASP A 403 12.88 23.07 1.58
C ASP A 403 12.04 23.26 2.87
N GLY A 404 10.71 23.15 2.77
CA GLY A 404 9.83 23.16 3.95
C GLY A 404 10.10 21.99 4.90
N MET A 405 10.20 20.78 4.36
CA MET A 405 10.49 19.54 5.11
C MET A 405 11.83 19.57 5.85
N LEU A 406 12.88 20.13 5.21
CA LEU A 406 14.21 20.32 5.81
C LEU A 406 14.18 21.31 6.97
N LYS A 407 13.32 22.35 6.90
CA LYS A 407 13.15 23.34 7.98
C LYS A 407 12.30 22.82 9.12
N PHE A 408 11.18 22.15 8.80
CA PHE A 408 10.28 21.54 9.78
C PHE A 408 9.39 20.48 9.12
N LYS A 409 9.63 19.20 9.41
CA LYS A 409 8.89 18.07 8.80
C LYS A 409 7.36 18.21 8.88
N GLY A 410 6.84 18.78 9.96
CA GLY A 410 5.41 19.02 10.16
C GLY A 410 4.76 20.03 9.20
N THR A 411 5.49 20.64 8.24
CA THR A 411 4.86 21.45 7.18
C THR A 411 4.10 20.61 6.16
N TYR A 412 4.49 19.34 5.95
CA TYR A 412 3.83 18.44 4.99
C TYR A 412 3.62 17.01 5.53
N GLU A 413 4.51 16.49 6.37
CA GLU A 413 4.30 15.20 7.06
C GLU A 413 3.40 15.39 8.30
N ILE A 414 2.08 15.25 8.11
CA ILE A 414 1.12 15.12 9.23
C ILE A 414 1.13 13.73 9.89
N ILE A 415 1.78 12.76 9.25
CA ILE A 415 1.99 11.36 9.68
C ILE A 415 3.44 11.01 9.28
N SER A 416 4.21 10.37 10.15
CA SER A 416 5.55 9.85 9.78
C SER A 416 5.45 8.42 9.22
N PRO A 417 6.33 7.99 8.30
CA PRO A 417 6.55 6.57 7.99
C PRO A 417 6.70 5.68 9.25
N ASP A 418 7.33 6.20 10.30
CA ASP A 418 7.54 5.49 11.57
C ASP A 418 6.23 5.20 12.33
N ASP A 419 5.18 6.00 12.12
CA ASP A 419 3.86 5.75 12.71
C ASP A 419 3.24 4.45 12.21
N ILE A 420 3.60 4.02 11.00
CA ILE A 420 3.11 2.79 10.36
C ILE A 420 4.15 1.66 10.32
N GLY A 421 5.32 1.89 10.92
CA GLY A 421 6.45 0.96 10.93
C GLY A 421 7.21 0.86 9.61
N LEU A 422 7.04 1.83 8.71
CA LEU A 422 7.81 1.92 7.47
C LEU A 422 9.17 2.56 7.77
N ALA A 423 10.20 1.73 7.93
CA ALA A 423 11.56 2.21 8.08
C ALA A 423 11.99 3.03 6.85
N ARG A 424 12.40 4.28 7.05
CA ARG A 424 12.91 5.11 5.95
C ARG A 424 14.25 4.57 5.44
N ALA A 425 14.46 4.60 4.13
CA ALA A 425 15.79 4.42 3.54
C ALA A 425 16.71 5.63 3.79
N ASP A 426 16.13 6.79 4.11
CA ASP A 426 16.82 8.02 4.50
C ASP A 426 15.94 8.85 5.45
N GLU A 427 16.53 9.47 6.48
CA GLU A 427 15.79 10.23 7.50
C GLU A 427 14.96 11.39 6.94
N SER A 428 15.27 11.92 5.75
CA SER A 428 14.58 13.09 5.18
C SER A 428 13.35 12.76 4.31
N GLY A 429 13.23 11.53 3.79
CA GLY A 429 12.15 11.16 2.84
C GLY A 429 12.23 11.87 1.48
N ILE A 430 13.34 12.57 1.19
CA ILE A 430 13.53 13.34 -0.04
C ILE A 430 13.77 12.40 -1.22
N VAL A 431 12.96 12.55 -2.27
CA VAL A 431 13.20 11.89 -3.56
C VAL A 431 13.67 12.93 -4.56
N LEU A 432 14.89 12.78 -5.08
CA LEU A 432 15.42 13.70 -6.08
C LEU A 432 14.89 13.36 -7.48
N GLY A 433 14.26 14.35 -8.10
CA GLY A 433 13.68 14.31 -9.44
C GLY A 433 13.69 15.68 -10.10
N LYS A 434 13.02 15.82 -11.24
CA LYS A 434 13.08 17.03 -12.07
C LYS A 434 12.55 18.28 -11.37
N HIS A 435 11.71 18.13 -10.34
CA HIS A 435 11.17 19.24 -9.56
C HIS A 435 12.00 19.61 -8.32
N SER A 436 13.06 18.86 -8.01
CA SER A 436 13.83 19.07 -6.79
C SER A 436 14.68 20.33 -6.85
N GLY A 437 14.78 20.99 -5.68
CA GLY A 437 15.43 22.29 -5.54
C GLY A 437 16.91 22.18 -5.18
N ARG A 438 17.67 23.25 -5.42
CA ARG A 438 19.11 23.32 -5.10
C ARG A 438 19.41 23.01 -3.63
N HIS A 439 18.52 23.41 -2.72
CA HIS A 439 18.68 23.14 -1.28
C HIS A 439 18.54 21.65 -0.94
N ALA A 440 17.61 20.95 -1.61
CA ALA A 440 17.44 19.50 -1.46
C ALA A 440 18.63 18.72 -2.05
N LEU A 441 19.13 19.16 -3.21
CA LEU A 441 20.36 18.62 -3.79
C LEU A 441 21.55 18.83 -2.85
N LYS A 442 21.77 20.06 -2.34
CA LYS A 442 22.84 20.34 -1.36
C LYS A 442 22.72 19.44 -0.13
N SER A 443 21.53 19.36 0.47
CA SER A 443 21.29 18.53 1.65
C SER A 443 21.57 17.05 1.40
N ARG A 444 21.21 16.52 0.22
CA ARG A 444 21.49 15.12 -0.13
C ARG A 444 22.98 14.88 -0.39
N LEU A 445 23.66 15.80 -1.07
CA LEU A 445 25.10 15.74 -1.28
C LEU A 445 25.87 15.78 0.05
N GLN A 446 25.45 16.64 1.00
CA GLN A 446 26.01 16.69 2.35
C GLN A 446 25.77 15.38 3.13
N GLN A 447 24.59 14.77 3.03
CA GLN A 447 24.32 13.43 3.60
C GLN A 447 25.22 12.34 3.00
N LEU A 448 25.58 12.47 1.71
CA LEU A 448 26.53 11.59 1.02
C LEU A 448 28.00 11.93 1.30
N GLY A 449 28.28 12.93 2.15
CA GLY A 449 29.64 13.33 2.55
C GLY A 449 30.30 14.38 1.65
N TYR A 450 29.56 15.03 0.75
CA TYR A 450 30.07 16.07 -0.15
C TYR A 450 29.60 17.46 0.29
N GLU A 451 30.53 18.28 0.78
CA GLU A 451 30.29 19.70 1.07
C GLU A 451 30.59 20.55 -0.16
N LEU A 452 29.54 20.94 -0.90
CA LEU A 452 29.63 21.86 -2.04
C LEU A 452 28.91 23.18 -1.74
N GLU A 453 29.59 24.28 -2.09
CA GLU A 453 29.14 25.66 -1.88
C GLU A 453 29.22 26.46 -3.19
N GLY A 454 28.61 27.65 -3.21
CA GLY A 454 28.76 28.62 -4.30
C GLY A 454 28.53 28.04 -5.71
N SER A 455 29.51 28.26 -6.58
CA SER A 455 29.51 27.93 -8.01
C SER A 455 29.62 26.44 -8.33
N GLU A 456 30.23 25.63 -7.45
CA GLU A 456 30.31 24.17 -7.66
C GLU A 456 28.91 23.55 -7.52
N LEU A 457 28.14 24.05 -6.56
CA LEU A 457 26.74 23.69 -6.39
C LEU A 457 25.84 24.25 -7.51
N ASP A 458 26.22 25.34 -8.21
CA ASP A 458 25.51 25.81 -9.42
C ASP A 458 25.65 24.79 -10.55
N ASP A 459 26.88 24.40 -10.89
CA ASP A 459 27.17 23.49 -12.00
C ASP A 459 26.55 22.11 -11.78
N ILE A 460 26.76 21.54 -10.60
CA ILE A 460 26.16 20.27 -10.18
C ILE A 460 24.63 20.35 -10.22
N PHE A 461 24.01 21.49 -9.83
CA PHE A 461 22.56 21.66 -9.94
C PHE A 461 22.08 21.76 -11.39
N HIS A 462 22.77 22.45 -12.28
CA HIS A 462 22.42 22.49 -13.70
C HIS A 462 22.49 21.11 -14.36
N ARG A 463 23.55 20.35 -14.06
CA ARG A 463 23.76 19.01 -14.63
C ARG A 463 22.81 17.99 -14.01
N PHE A 464 22.52 18.09 -12.71
CA PHE A 464 21.43 17.38 -12.04
C PHE A 464 20.09 17.58 -12.76
N LYS A 465 19.71 18.82 -13.09
CA LYS A 465 18.46 19.12 -13.79
C LYS A 465 18.40 18.45 -15.17
N ALA A 466 19.50 18.45 -15.93
CA ALA A 466 19.57 17.80 -17.25
C ALA A 466 19.47 16.26 -17.19
N VAL A 467 19.94 15.62 -16.12
CA VAL A 467 19.74 14.18 -15.87
C VAL A 467 18.31 13.91 -15.40
N ALA A 468 17.77 14.75 -14.53
CA ALA A 468 16.42 14.62 -13.99
C ALA A 468 15.30 14.83 -15.04
N GLU A 469 15.54 15.60 -16.10
CA GLU A 469 14.64 15.63 -17.27
C GLU A 469 14.54 14.27 -17.99
N LYS A 470 15.63 13.49 -17.99
CA LYS A 470 15.72 12.20 -18.69
C LYS A 470 15.35 11.01 -17.80
N LYS A 471 15.57 11.12 -16.49
CA LYS A 471 15.36 10.04 -15.50
C LYS A 471 14.34 10.46 -14.44
N LYS A 472 13.22 9.72 -14.34
CA LYS A 472 12.09 10.05 -13.44
C LYS A 472 12.46 10.09 -11.95
N LYS A 473 13.49 9.35 -11.53
CA LYS A 473 14.02 9.30 -10.15
C LYS A 473 15.52 9.15 -10.23
N LEU A 474 16.26 10.04 -9.56
CA LEU A 474 17.69 9.85 -9.32
C LEU A 474 17.88 9.04 -8.04
N LEU A 475 18.86 8.16 -8.08
CA LEU A 475 19.43 7.45 -6.95
C LEU A 475 20.73 8.13 -6.55
N ASP A 476 21.27 7.78 -5.38
CA ASP A 476 22.50 8.39 -4.87
C ASP A 476 23.70 8.14 -5.80
N GLU A 477 23.73 7.00 -6.50
CA GLU A 477 24.79 6.69 -7.47
C GLU A 477 24.71 7.59 -8.73
N ASP A 478 23.54 8.15 -9.06
CA ASP A 478 23.43 9.15 -10.13
C ASP A 478 24.00 10.51 -9.66
N LEU A 479 23.91 10.82 -8.37
CA LEU A 479 24.49 12.04 -7.78
C LEU A 479 26.01 11.91 -7.67
N GLU A 480 26.52 10.75 -7.25
CA GLU A 480 27.95 10.43 -7.33
C GLU A 480 28.48 10.48 -8.77
N ALA A 481 27.70 9.99 -9.75
CA ALA A 481 28.04 10.12 -11.16
C ALA A 481 28.13 11.60 -11.58
N LEU A 482 27.16 12.43 -11.18
CA LEU A 482 27.18 13.88 -11.44
C LEU A 482 28.37 14.60 -10.77
N LEU A 483 28.75 14.20 -9.55
CA LEU A 483 29.95 14.71 -8.86
C LEU A 483 31.26 14.28 -9.55
N SER A 484 31.31 13.09 -10.12
CA SER A 484 32.50 12.52 -10.76
C SER A 484 32.68 12.90 -12.23
N ASP A 485 31.75 13.68 -12.80
CA ASP A 485 31.64 13.98 -14.23
C ASP A 485 32.65 15.02 -14.76
N GLU A 486 33.62 15.46 -13.96
CA GLU A 486 34.91 15.91 -14.52
C GLU A 486 35.61 14.76 -15.29
N VAL A 487 35.18 13.51 -15.10
CA VAL A 487 35.98 12.31 -15.42
C VAL A 487 35.21 11.13 -16.08
N PHE A 488 33.87 11.10 -16.09
CA PHE A 488 33.09 9.86 -16.40
C PHE A 488 32.37 9.76 -17.76
N GLN A 489 33.10 9.96 -18.86
CA GLN A 489 32.84 9.15 -20.07
C GLN A 489 33.48 7.77 -19.89
N PRO A 490 32.73 6.66 -19.81
CA PRO A 490 33.32 5.34 -19.73
C PRO A 490 33.97 4.97 -21.07
N SER A 491 35.30 4.85 -21.09
CA SER A 491 35.99 4.10 -22.13
C SER A 491 35.41 2.67 -22.15
N VAL A 492 34.99 2.20 -23.32
CA VAL A 492 34.49 0.83 -23.47
C VAL A 492 35.69 -0.12 -23.42
N VAL A 493 36.01 -0.62 -22.22
CA VAL A 493 37.16 -1.52 -22.03
C VAL A 493 36.87 -2.91 -22.58
N TRP A 494 35.63 -3.39 -22.41
CA TRP A 494 35.13 -4.66 -22.94
C TRP A 494 33.77 -4.49 -23.63
N ALA A 495 33.62 -5.11 -24.81
CA ALA A 495 32.37 -5.18 -25.55
C ALA A 495 31.94 -6.64 -25.73
N LEU A 496 30.65 -6.95 -25.51
CA LEU A 496 30.07 -8.26 -25.83
C LEU A 496 29.79 -8.34 -27.33
N GLN A 497 30.46 -9.26 -28.02
CA GLN A 497 30.29 -9.48 -29.46
C GLN A 497 29.38 -10.68 -29.76
N ASP A 498 29.54 -11.78 -29.02
CA ASP A 498 28.75 -13.00 -29.22
C ASP A 498 28.52 -13.76 -27.90
N LEU A 499 27.40 -14.48 -27.82
CA LEU A 499 26.99 -15.27 -26.67
C LEU A 499 26.20 -16.49 -27.16
N GLN A 500 26.75 -17.69 -26.92
CA GLN A 500 26.05 -18.96 -27.12
C GLN A 500 25.77 -19.61 -25.77
N VAL A 501 24.54 -20.07 -25.55
CA VAL A 501 24.11 -20.69 -24.29
C VAL A 501 23.41 -22.02 -24.59
N VAL A 502 23.69 -23.04 -23.78
CA VAL A 502 22.98 -24.32 -23.79
C VAL A 502 22.48 -24.60 -22.38
N CYS A 503 21.16 -24.74 -22.24
CA CYS A 503 20.52 -25.03 -20.95
C CYS A 503 19.29 -25.92 -21.14
N GLY A 504 18.95 -26.69 -20.11
CA GLY A 504 17.78 -27.58 -20.06
C GLY A 504 17.68 -28.29 -18.72
N SER A 505 16.64 -29.09 -18.51
CA SER A 505 16.34 -29.72 -17.21
C SER A 505 17.24 -30.91 -16.83
N LEU A 506 18.03 -31.44 -17.77
CA LEU A 506 18.80 -32.68 -17.61
C LEU A 506 20.30 -32.56 -17.99
N GLY A 507 20.80 -31.34 -18.23
CA GLY A 507 22.18 -31.09 -18.64
C GLY A 507 22.83 -29.98 -17.82
N LEU A 508 24.17 -29.95 -17.80
CA LEU A 508 24.93 -28.86 -17.20
C LEU A 508 24.72 -27.58 -18.05
N PRO A 509 24.22 -26.47 -17.48
CA PRO A 509 24.15 -25.19 -18.18
C PRO A 509 25.55 -24.73 -18.58
N THR A 510 25.77 -24.52 -19.87
CA THR A 510 27.02 -24.00 -20.43
C THR A 510 26.79 -22.71 -21.19
N ALA A 511 27.79 -21.83 -21.14
CA ALA A 511 27.80 -20.62 -21.95
C ALA A 511 29.20 -20.39 -22.54
N THR A 512 29.24 -20.02 -23.81
CA THR A 512 30.42 -19.55 -24.54
C THR A 512 30.23 -18.06 -24.81
N VAL A 513 31.17 -17.24 -24.34
CA VAL A 513 31.14 -15.78 -24.46
C VAL A 513 32.30 -15.33 -25.32
N LYS A 514 32.04 -14.42 -26.28
CA LYS A 514 33.07 -13.66 -26.99
C LYS A 514 33.03 -12.19 -26.56
N LEU A 515 34.14 -11.71 -25.98
CA LEU A 515 34.36 -10.31 -25.67
C LEU A 515 35.46 -9.73 -26.56
N VAL A 516 35.36 -8.43 -26.86
CA VAL A 516 36.40 -7.65 -27.54
C VAL A 516 36.94 -6.62 -26.55
N ASN A 517 38.27 -6.48 -26.45
CA ASN A 517 38.88 -5.46 -25.61
C ASN A 517 38.98 -4.10 -26.32
N ALA A 518 39.44 -3.06 -25.62
CA ALA A 518 39.64 -1.71 -26.19
C ALA A 518 40.59 -1.67 -27.41
N ASP A 519 41.53 -2.62 -27.53
CA ASP A 519 42.48 -2.73 -28.65
C ASP A 519 41.91 -3.49 -29.87
N GLY A 520 40.68 -3.99 -29.79
CA GLY A 520 40.02 -4.77 -30.85
C GLY A 520 40.39 -6.26 -30.88
N LEU A 521 41.06 -6.78 -29.85
CA LEU A 521 41.38 -8.21 -29.73
C LEU A 521 40.16 -9.01 -29.25
N GLU A 522 39.83 -10.09 -29.95
CA GLU A 522 38.76 -11.02 -29.57
C GLU A 522 39.24 -12.05 -28.53
N TYR A 523 38.44 -12.27 -27.50
CA TYR A 523 38.65 -13.27 -26.46
C TYR A 523 37.41 -14.16 -26.34
N VAL A 524 37.61 -15.48 -26.34
CA VAL A 524 36.54 -16.48 -26.20
C VAL A 524 36.78 -17.30 -24.95
N ALA A 525 35.74 -17.45 -24.12
CA ALA A 525 35.75 -18.36 -22.97
C ALA A 525 34.46 -19.18 -22.91
N CYS A 526 34.54 -20.36 -22.30
CA CYS A 526 33.43 -21.25 -22.02
C CYS A 526 33.42 -21.57 -20.53
N SER A 527 32.24 -21.61 -19.91
CA SER A 527 32.07 -22.02 -18.52
C SER A 527 30.77 -22.80 -18.29
N VAL A 528 30.75 -23.55 -17.19
CA VAL A 528 29.57 -24.21 -16.62
C VAL A 528 29.02 -23.39 -15.45
N GLY A 529 27.71 -23.44 -15.24
CA GLY A 529 27.06 -22.77 -14.12
C GLY A 529 25.86 -23.52 -13.56
N THR A 530 25.30 -23.03 -12.46
CA THR A 530 24.04 -23.51 -11.88
C THR A 530 22.83 -23.15 -12.74
N GLY A 531 22.98 -22.17 -13.63
CA GLY A 531 21.99 -21.74 -14.62
C GLY A 531 22.67 -21.03 -15.80
N PRO A 532 21.91 -20.72 -16.87
CA PRO A 532 22.46 -20.10 -18.08
C PRO A 532 23.11 -18.73 -17.83
N VAL A 533 22.56 -17.93 -16.92
CA VAL A 533 23.14 -16.64 -16.52
C VAL A 533 24.46 -16.85 -15.77
N ASP A 534 24.48 -17.69 -14.73
CA ASP A 534 25.70 -17.99 -13.95
C ASP A 534 26.84 -18.53 -14.82
N ALA A 535 26.53 -19.44 -15.76
CA ALA A 535 27.51 -19.94 -16.73
C ALA A 535 28.09 -18.80 -17.59
N ALA A 536 27.25 -17.88 -18.06
CA ALA A 536 27.68 -16.75 -18.90
C ALA A 536 28.49 -15.71 -18.11
N LEU A 537 28.14 -15.42 -16.86
CA LEU A 537 28.91 -14.50 -16.01
C LEU A 537 30.30 -15.08 -15.69
N LYS A 538 30.38 -16.36 -15.32
CA LYS A 538 31.67 -17.06 -15.08
C LYS A 538 32.56 -17.11 -16.33
N ALA A 539 31.97 -17.20 -17.52
CA ALA A 539 32.71 -17.11 -18.77
C ALA A 539 33.26 -15.69 -19.00
N VAL A 540 32.49 -14.63 -18.66
CA VAL A 540 33.02 -13.23 -18.64
C VAL A 540 34.16 -13.10 -17.64
N ASP A 541 34.01 -13.57 -16.40
CA ASP A 541 35.03 -13.49 -15.36
C ASP A 541 36.33 -14.20 -15.77
N SER A 542 36.21 -15.30 -16.52
CA SER A 542 37.36 -16.05 -17.05
C SER A 542 38.16 -15.30 -18.12
N VAL A 543 37.51 -14.39 -18.87
CA VAL A 543 38.17 -13.48 -19.82
C VAL A 543 38.76 -12.27 -19.08
N VAL A 544 37.94 -11.60 -18.27
CA VAL A 544 38.26 -10.31 -17.64
C VAL A 544 39.29 -10.48 -16.50
N LYS A 545 39.24 -11.60 -15.76
CA LYS A 545 40.16 -12.00 -14.68
C LYS A 545 40.32 -10.97 -13.56
N ILE A 546 39.22 -10.35 -13.15
CA ILE A 546 39.18 -9.41 -12.00
C ILE A 546 38.27 -10.00 -10.93
N PRO A 547 38.69 -10.05 -9.65
CA PRO A 547 37.82 -10.47 -8.56
C PRO A 547 36.67 -9.47 -8.36
N VAL A 548 35.47 -9.96 -8.61
CA VAL A 548 34.20 -9.26 -8.49
C VAL A 548 33.17 -10.17 -7.84
N THR A 549 32.32 -9.58 -7.00
CA THR A 549 31.21 -10.30 -6.35
C THR A 549 29.90 -9.71 -6.85
N LEU A 550 29.00 -10.54 -7.39
CA LEU A 550 27.64 -10.12 -7.73
C LEU A 550 26.84 -9.91 -6.44
N LEU A 551 26.38 -8.68 -6.21
CA LEU A 551 25.65 -8.28 -4.98
C LEU A 551 24.14 -8.18 -5.22
N GLU A 552 23.74 -7.64 -6.37
CA GLU A 552 22.33 -7.50 -6.74
C GLU A 552 22.15 -7.92 -8.20
N TYR A 553 21.07 -8.66 -8.47
CA TYR A 553 20.60 -9.02 -9.80
C TYR A 553 19.08 -8.84 -9.81
N SER A 554 18.58 -7.95 -10.69
CA SER A 554 17.15 -7.74 -10.86
C SER A 554 16.78 -7.73 -12.34
N LEU A 555 15.68 -8.40 -12.68
CA LEU A 555 15.15 -8.46 -14.04
C LEU A 555 13.72 -7.92 -14.08
N SER A 556 13.38 -7.20 -15.14
CA SER A 556 12.03 -6.66 -15.36
C SER A 556 11.68 -6.68 -16.85
N ALA A 557 10.45 -7.11 -17.17
CA ALA A 557 9.89 -6.99 -18.51
C ALA A 557 9.47 -5.53 -18.76
N VAL A 558 9.78 -5.00 -19.94
CA VAL A 558 9.44 -3.61 -20.34
C VAL A 558 8.09 -3.55 -21.06
N THR A 559 7.68 -4.64 -21.69
CA THR A 559 6.45 -4.75 -22.50
C THR A 559 5.75 -6.06 -22.18
N GLU A 560 4.44 -6.12 -22.46
CA GLU A 560 3.65 -7.35 -22.44
C GLU A 560 3.83 -8.12 -23.76
N GLY A 561 3.73 -9.45 -23.71
CA GLY A 561 3.89 -10.32 -24.89
C GLY A 561 4.97 -11.40 -24.72
N ILE A 562 4.99 -12.36 -25.64
CA ILE A 562 6.02 -13.42 -25.70
C ILE A 562 7.36 -12.92 -26.25
N ASP A 563 7.33 -11.75 -26.88
CA ASP A 563 8.41 -10.98 -27.49
C ASP A 563 8.88 -9.82 -26.60
N ALA A 564 8.52 -9.86 -25.31
CA ALA A 564 8.83 -8.82 -24.34
C ALA A 564 10.34 -8.53 -24.22
N ILE A 565 10.71 -7.25 -24.24
CA ILE A 565 12.09 -6.84 -23.96
C ILE A 565 12.34 -7.01 -22.47
N ALA A 566 13.33 -7.85 -22.12
CA ALA A 566 13.88 -7.93 -20.78
C ALA A 566 14.86 -6.78 -20.55
N THR A 567 14.77 -6.17 -19.38
CA THR A 567 15.80 -5.29 -18.83
C THR A 567 16.41 -5.94 -17.60
N THR A 568 17.73 -5.89 -17.50
CA THR A 568 18.47 -6.45 -16.37
C THR A 568 19.32 -5.36 -15.74
N ARG A 569 19.28 -5.25 -14.40
CA ARG A 569 20.20 -4.47 -13.59
C ARG A 569 21.08 -5.43 -12.80
N VAL A 570 22.37 -5.11 -12.77
CA VAL A 570 23.42 -5.83 -12.05
C VAL A 570 24.12 -4.83 -11.13
N VAL A 571 24.46 -5.25 -9.91
CA VAL A 571 25.37 -4.53 -9.03
C VAL A 571 26.48 -5.48 -8.59
N ILE A 572 27.73 -5.06 -8.78
CA ILE A 572 28.93 -5.81 -8.36
C ILE A 572 29.70 -5.05 -7.27
N GLY A 573 30.32 -5.76 -6.35
CA GLY A 573 31.35 -5.25 -5.44
C GLY A 573 32.74 -5.73 -5.87
N SER A 574 33.80 -5.01 -5.48
CA SER A 574 35.18 -5.49 -5.66
C SER A 574 35.78 -5.92 -4.32
N GLU A 575 36.34 -7.12 -4.28
CA GLU A 575 36.92 -7.72 -3.05
C GLU A 575 38.14 -6.94 -2.50
N ASN A 576 38.78 -6.11 -3.32
CA ASN A 576 40.02 -5.38 -3.00
C ASN A 576 39.88 -3.84 -3.12
N ALA A 577 38.67 -3.27 -3.04
CA ALA A 577 38.50 -1.82 -3.05
C ALA A 577 38.70 -1.21 -1.65
N HIS A 578 39.32 -0.03 -1.58
CA HIS A 578 39.51 0.69 -0.32
C HIS A 578 38.18 0.92 0.42
N ALA A 579 38.09 0.35 1.62
CA ALA A 579 37.04 0.63 2.59
C ALA A 579 37.02 2.12 2.95
N THR A 580 36.02 2.85 2.48
CA THR A 580 35.81 4.23 2.95
C THR A 580 35.12 4.13 4.32
N MET A 581 35.76 4.65 5.38
CA MET A 581 35.15 4.68 6.70
C MET A 581 34.15 5.83 6.78
N HIS A 582 32.90 5.50 7.09
CA HIS A 582 31.85 6.49 7.35
C HIS A 582 32.20 7.29 8.61
N ALA A 583 32.64 8.53 8.45
CA ALA A 583 33.26 9.34 9.51
C ALA A 583 32.44 9.45 10.82
N GLN A 584 31.11 9.42 10.74
CA GLN A 584 30.21 9.49 11.90
C GLN A 584 29.75 8.13 12.49
N THR A 585 29.88 7.01 11.76
CA THR A 585 29.33 5.70 12.21
C THR A 585 30.37 4.58 12.27
N GLY A 586 31.60 4.82 11.79
CA GLY A 586 32.66 3.81 11.74
C GLY A 586 32.39 2.66 10.77
N LYS A 587 31.30 2.68 10.00
CA LYS A 587 30.96 1.62 9.05
C LYS A 587 31.90 1.67 7.83
N CYS A 588 32.41 0.49 7.48
CA CYS A 588 33.16 0.22 6.26
C CYS A 588 32.19 0.16 5.08
N VAL A 589 32.28 1.11 4.15
CA VAL A 589 31.52 1.08 2.89
C VAL A 589 32.41 0.47 1.81
N VAL A 590 31.98 -0.68 1.26
CA VAL A 590 32.61 -1.31 0.09
C VAL A 590 31.99 -0.70 -1.15
N ARG A 591 32.81 -0.12 -2.04
CA ARG A 591 32.30 0.55 -3.24
C ARG A 591 31.72 -0.46 -4.23
N THR A 592 30.50 -0.19 -4.69
CA THR A 592 29.77 -1.01 -5.65
C THR A 592 29.66 -0.33 -7.01
N PHE A 593 29.53 -1.12 -8.08
CA PHE A 593 29.37 -0.64 -9.45
C PHE A 593 28.13 -1.27 -10.08
N SER A 594 27.25 -0.44 -10.65
CA SER A 594 25.99 -0.90 -11.24
C SER A 594 26.01 -0.83 -12.77
N GLY A 595 25.39 -1.81 -13.43
CA GLY A 595 25.30 -1.92 -14.87
C GLY A 595 23.91 -2.33 -15.31
N SER A 596 23.54 -1.96 -16.53
CA SER A 596 22.20 -2.18 -17.08
C SER A 596 22.28 -2.73 -18.49
N GLY A 597 21.45 -3.73 -18.80
CA GLY A 597 21.32 -4.33 -20.12
C GLY A 597 19.86 -4.40 -20.55
N ALA A 598 19.64 -4.44 -21.86
CA ALA A 598 18.35 -4.69 -22.48
C ALA A 598 18.52 -5.63 -23.69
N SER A 599 17.61 -6.58 -23.83
CA SER A 599 17.52 -7.52 -24.94
C SER A 599 16.18 -8.27 -24.90
N MET A 600 15.74 -8.84 -26.02
CA MET A 600 14.64 -9.84 -26.01
C MET A 600 15.10 -11.15 -25.34
N ASP A 601 16.41 -11.43 -25.35
CA ASP A 601 16.99 -12.58 -24.64
C ASP A 601 17.47 -12.18 -23.23
N ILE A 602 16.95 -12.89 -22.22
CA ILE A 602 17.23 -12.67 -20.80
C ILE A 602 18.73 -12.81 -20.47
N VAL A 603 19.42 -13.77 -21.07
CA VAL A 603 20.84 -14.05 -20.80
C VAL A 603 21.72 -12.98 -21.45
N VAL A 604 21.43 -12.60 -22.71
CA VAL A 604 22.10 -11.48 -23.39
C VAL A 604 21.92 -10.17 -22.61
N SER A 605 20.71 -9.89 -22.12
CA SER A 605 20.44 -8.73 -21.27
C SER A 605 21.28 -8.76 -19.99
N SER A 606 21.38 -9.93 -19.35
CA SER A 606 22.17 -10.14 -18.13
C SER A 606 23.67 -9.93 -18.34
N VAL A 607 24.24 -10.50 -19.41
CA VAL A 607 25.68 -10.35 -19.73
C VAL A 607 26.00 -8.89 -20.09
N ARG A 608 25.13 -8.20 -20.84
CA ARG A 608 25.29 -6.76 -21.12
C ARG A 608 25.29 -5.92 -19.85
N ALA A 609 24.39 -6.19 -18.91
CA ALA A 609 24.35 -5.51 -17.62
C ALA A 609 25.66 -5.73 -16.83
N TYR A 610 26.17 -6.95 -16.82
CA TYR A 610 27.38 -7.33 -16.10
C TYR A 610 28.66 -6.71 -16.70
N VAL A 611 28.83 -6.77 -18.03
CA VAL A 611 29.95 -6.11 -18.73
C VAL A 611 29.90 -4.59 -18.55
N SER A 612 28.70 -3.99 -18.53
CA SER A 612 28.53 -2.56 -18.23
C SER A 612 29.01 -2.18 -16.82
N ALA A 613 28.71 -3.01 -15.80
CA ALA A 613 29.19 -2.83 -14.43
C ALA A 613 30.72 -2.97 -14.34
N ILE A 614 31.30 -3.99 -15.00
CA ILE A 614 32.75 -4.22 -15.06
C ILE A 614 33.49 -3.04 -15.72
N ASN A 615 32.99 -2.51 -16.83
CA ASN A 615 33.63 -1.37 -17.51
C ASN A 615 33.68 -0.11 -16.63
N LYS A 616 32.63 0.15 -15.83
CA LYS A 616 32.63 1.26 -14.87
C LYS A 616 33.65 1.06 -13.74
N MET A 617 33.78 -0.17 -13.23
CA MET A 617 34.80 -0.51 -12.23
C MET A 617 36.22 -0.37 -12.79
N LEU A 618 36.45 -0.80 -14.03
CA LEU A 618 37.76 -0.68 -14.70
C LEU A 618 38.16 0.77 -14.94
N GLY A 619 37.26 1.58 -15.52
CA GLY A 619 37.49 3.01 -15.72
C GLY A 619 37.73 3.80 -14.43
N PHE A 620 37.29 3.29 -13.28
CA PHE A 620 37.65 3.82 -11.96
C PHE A 620 39.08 3.41 -11.53
N LYS A 621 39.43 2.12 -11.64
CA LYS A 621 40.73 1.59 -11.18
C LYS A 621 41.94 2.17 -11.93
N ASP A 622 41.82 2.41 -13.23
CA ASP A 622 42.93 2.98 -14.00
C ASP A 622 43.19 4.45 -13.60
N LYS A 623 42.16 5.21 -13.24
CA LYS A 623 42.30 6.62 -12.83
C LYS A 623 42.74 6.81 -11.36
N GLU A 624 42.53 5.82 -10.49
CA GLU A 624 43.23 5.80 -9.18
C GLU A 624 44.75 5.66 -9.38
N LYS A 625 45.21 4.81 -10.31
CA LYS A 625 46.65 4.71 -10.62
C LYS A 625 47.20 6.04 -11.16
N ASP A 626 46.49 6.70 -12.07
CA ASP A 626 46.91 8.00 -12.61
C ASP A 626 47.00 9.09 -11.54
N ARG A 627 46.01 9.18 -10.63
CA ARG A 627 46.05 10.10 -9.47
C ARG A 627 47.24 9.81 -8.55
N VAL A 628 47.50 8.54 -8.24
CA VAL A 628 48.64 8.15 -7.40
C VAL A 628 49.97 8.47 -8.10
N MET A 629 50.10 8.20 -9.40
CA MET A 629 51.32 8.54 -10.17
C MET A 629 51.56 10.05 -10.23
N MET A 630 50.53 10.88 -10.45
CA MET A 630 50.69 12.33 -10.40
C MET A 630 51.20 12.80 -9.03
N SER A 631 50.61 12.31 -7.93
CA SER A 631 51.05 12.65 -6.56
C SER A 631 52.49 12.21 -6.23
N ALA A 632 53.01 11.18 -6.91
CA ALA A 632 54.37 10.67 -6.71
C ALA A 632 55.45 11.42 -7.54
N SER A 633 55.03 12.34 -8.42
CA SER A 633 55.91 13.06 -9.36
C SER A 633 56.26 14.49 -8.97
N GLU A 634 55.76 14.99 -7.82
CA GLU A 634 56.22 16.27 -7.29
C GLU A 634 57.70 16.18 -6.86
N PRO A 635 58.54 17.15 -7.29
CA PRO A 635 59.94 17.16 -6.88
C PRO A 635 60.03 17.49 -5.39
N LYS A 636 60.70 16.63 -4.61
CA LYS A 636 61.07 16.94 -3.22
C LYS A 636 61.95 18.19 -3.17
N LEU A 637 61.34 19.34 -2.91
CA LEU A 637 62.06 20.54 -2.52
C LEU A 637 62.81 20.25 -1.22
N SER A 638 64.12 20.43 -1.28
CA SER A 638 65.00 20.39 -0.13
C SER A 638 65.32 21.82 0.28
N VAL A 639 64.78 22.24 1.43
CA VAL A 639 65.47 22.95 2.53
C VAL A 639 64.71 22.62 3.81
#